data_AF-A0A7J4I1D2-F1
#
_entry.id   AF-A0A7J4I1D2-F1
#
_cell.length_a   1.000
_cell.length_b   1.000
_cell.length_c   1.000
_cell.angle_alpha   90.00
_cell.angle_beta   90.00
_cell.angle_gamma   90.00
#
_symmetry.space_group_name_H-M   'P 1'
#
loop_
_entity.id
_entity.type
_entity.pdbx_description
1 polymer ?
#
loop_
_entity_poly.entity_id
_entity_poly.type
_entity_poly.pdbx_seq_one_letter_code
_entity_poly.pdbx_strand_id
1 'polypeptide(L)'
;MKTIIIKNVKLVTPQGTLYSAIVTIQDGKIVHLHDGRYGHPFPSPHSLMPQDRIEVIDGSGNILLPGLIDAHVHFREPGLTHKEDFFTGSCAAVSGGITTIIDMPNTKPPMLTIPLLEEKRRLAEKSVVNYGFHFGSSASNLNDIAQAQTYPGVASTKVFLNESTGKMMVQDQEALYQIFLISKLITTHAEGEKINLALELHEDTDTPVYFCHLSSKEDVELIRKAKQNNMSKLKQYETSRATALRSTWALARETLKQSEQETRLQEQGARQHKGQRIFAEVSPHHLFLSSGHFNAMRGFAMMKPSLKEMDDKDALWEAISDGTIDTIASDHAPHTIEEKRARQPPFGCPGVETLLPLMLHAVSEGRLTLKRLVELCCENPARIFGIEGKGKIAVGYDADFVLVDVEKEKRVENEKLLTKCGWSPFNHWTLKGWPVLTIVHGNIVYDDREEKQQIFTQHTGKEIACTSPLKGRSHRTQEERSELSLPERFEEPEMLREEQRQEEHEELQEEMREEEQKEKKKSEEQEENLTQKENTPPEENKPPIVTTVIPLPAIQTPPLTPVSPLLFPEPWDQDVFNNFMLQQGVIGVHTESITLASGRKSNWYANCRTLLNTFKRIHQLSDFVLAFAKEKGLEFDYFFGVPEGATKLADVLNFKRGLLEDQPQQRLVMGRAKPKEHGSVQDKYFIGEIKEGDKVLVIEDVTTTGQSLIKTIGQLKEAGAIVVGALALVDRMEKRDDGVSVEQALSDQGVLFFRLSKGTELLKRYVQEKEAEKGLVLDQNVLKQIEVEFTVFGVEPLEFSTVAKSKQTTLVEVDQQETKVNETLQTTREEEIKKEEQPTFDVRSSMPQKSWFSYLEQLKDRTEETKNIICMGMDPLLEKIPLPCNSKSEEQVTHVLTRFYLDMLRAMEGENTFPALVKPNIAYFEQYGFAGLRALKMIISAYQQKGIPVLIDAKRGDIGTTAGAYAKSLFDFWKADAITVNPYFGHDGVRPFLEYCEKGKGVYILCRTSNDGARDFQDLYTHYNHADSFSIFAGKRLYLQVAQKIVDWKTKFAPQGGVGAVVGATYPQECEHLSEFFVQSKKEIPLLIPGIGTQGGSPAEVIEILKKTHNDPKIHRINASSSINYAYRHYLTTDYAGAAVKALKDLNKQIVLG
;
A
#
# COMPACT_ATOMS: atom_id res chain seq x y z
N MET A 1 -35.22 41.77 -6.91
CA MET A 1 -33.92 41.17 -6.58
C MET A 1 -33.15 42.18 -5.76
N LYS A 2 -32.76 41.80 -4.54
CA LYS A 2 -32.06 42.67 -3.59
C LYS A 2 -30.57 42.60 -3.89
N THR A 3 -29.93 43.74 -4.11
CA THR A 3 -28.48 43.84 -4.33
C THR A 3 -27.83 44.30 -3.03
N ILE A 4 -26.78 43.64 -2.56
CA ILE A 4 -25.98 44.11 -1.42
C ILE A 4 -24.61 44.57 -1.93
N ILE A 5 -24.17 45.76 -1.49
CA ILE A 5 -22.84 46.28 -1.78
C ILE A 5 -22.10 46.48 -0.46
N ILE A 6 -21.01 45.74 -0.25
CA ILE A 6 -20.11 45.93 0.90
C ILE A 6 -18.96 46.82 0.43
N LYS A 7 -18.84 48.02 1.01
CA LYS A 7 -17.82 49.03 0.67
C LYS A 7 -16.77 49.15 1.77
N ASN A 8 -15.61 49.72 1.42
CA ASN A 8 -14.54 50.10 2.34
C ASN A 8 -13.98 48.96 3.20
N VAL A 9 -14.14 47.72 2.76
CA VAL A 9 -13.71 46.56 3.53
C VAL A 9 -12.31 46.11 3.13
N LYS A 10 -11.61 45.44 4.05
CA LYS A 10 -10.30 44.84 3.76
C LYS A 10 -10.44 43.35 3.48
N LEU A 11 -9.81 42.89 2.40
CA LEU A 11 -9.73 41.48 2.03
C LEU A 11 -8.31 40.95 2.20
N VAL A 12 -8.19 39.69 2.60
CA VAL A 12 -6.90 38.99 2.70
C VAL A 12 -6.49 38.50 1.32
N THR A 13 -5.28 38.85 0.88
CA THR A 13 -4.68 38.32 -0.36
C THR A 13 -4.12 36.91 -0.19
N PRO A 14 -3.88 36.18 -1.30
CA PRO A 14 -3.09 34.95 -1.26
C PRO A 14 -1.66 35.13 -0.68
N GLN A 15 -1.14 36.36 -0.66
CA GLN A 15 0.15 36.72 -0.06
C GLN A 15 0.03 37.12 1.42
N GLY A 16 -1.18 37.12 2.00
CA GLY A 16 -1.44 37.50 3.39
C GLY A 16 -1.47 39.00 3.67
N THR A 17 -1.30 39.84 2.64
CA THR A 17 -1.51 41.29 2.74
C THR A 17 -3.00 41.65 2.67
N LEU A 18 -3.39 42.77 3.29
CA LEU A 18 -4.75 43.30 3.22
C LEU A 18 -4.86 44.33 2.10
N TYR A 19 -6.00 44.34 1.40
CA TYR A 19 -6.33 45.36 0.39
C TYR A 19 -7.77 45.82 0.51
N SER A 20 -8.02 47.09 0.18
CA SER A 20 -9.37 47.63 0.16
C SER A 20 -10.16 47.09 -1.03
N ALA A 21 -11.40 46.68 -0.77
CA ALA A 21 -12.27 46.13 -1.80
C ALA A 21 -13.71 46.63 -1.69
N ILE A 22 -14.44 46.49 -2.80
CA ILE A 22 -15.90 46.59 -2.86
C ILE A 22 -16.44 45.27 -3.40
N VAL A 23 -17.37 44.66 -2.66
CA VAL A 23 -18.02 43.39 -3.04
C VAL A 23 -19.48 43.67 -3.36
N THR A 24 -19.94 43.23 -4.52
CA THR A 24 -21.36 43.31 -4.92
C THR A 24 -21.97 41.92 -5.00
N ILE A 25 -23.12 41.78 -4.36
CA ILE A 25 -23.86 40.53 -4.21
C ILE A 25 -25.21 40.68 -4.91
N GLN A 26 -25.54 39.71 -5.76
CA GLN A 26 -26.86 39.60 -6.39
C GLN A 26 -27.26 38.12 -6.45
N ASP A 27 -28.53 37.84 -6.16
CA ASP A 27 -29.12 36.50 -6.20
C ASP A 27 -28.29 35.43 -5.45
N GLY A 28 -27.78 35.82 -4.28
CA GLY A 28 -26.97 34.96 -3.40
C GLY A 28 -25.57 34.63 -3.91
N LYS A 29 -25.10 35.31 -4.96
CA LYS A 29 -23.78 35.14 -5.58
C LYS A 29 -22.98 36.44 -5.57
N ILE A 30 -21.66 36.30 -5.61
CA ILE A 30 -20.73 37.41 -5.82
C ILE A 30 -20.72 37.75 -7.31
N VAL A 31 -21.20 38.94 -7.69
CA VAL A 31 -21.24 39.36 -9.11
C VAL A 31 -20.16 40.36 -9.48
N HIS A 32 -19.62 41.09 -8.50
CA HIS A 32 -18.52 42.03 -8.74
C HIS A 32 -17.58 42.09 -7.54
N LEU A 33 -16.29 42.12 -7.83
CA LEU A 33 -15.22 42.33 -6.86
C LEU A 33 -14.28 43.42 -7.41
N HIS A 34 -14.24 44.56 -6.76
CA HIS A 34 -13.35 45.67 -7.13
C HIS A 34 -12.22 45.77 -6.11
N ASP A 35 -10.96 45.66 -6.55
CA ASP A 35 -9.79 45.60 -5.66
C ASP A 35 -8.86 46.83 -5.74
N GLY A 36 -9.23 47.86 -6.51
CA GLY A 36 -8.45 49.08 -6.68
C GLY A 36 -7.08 48.90 -7.37
N ARG A 37 -6.72 47.69 -7.83
CA ARG A 37 -5.41 47.41 -8.45
C ARG A 37 -5.39 47.53 -9.97
N TYR A 38 -6.56 47.61 -10.60
CA TYR A 38 -6.70 47.84 -12.05
C TYR A 38 -7.58 49.07 -12.28
N GLY A 39 -7.08 50.05 -13.03
CA GLY A 39 -7.70 51.36 -13.28
C GLY A 39 -8.98 51.34 -14.12
N HIS A 40 -9.86 50.36 -13.94
CA HIS A 40 -11.21 50.38 -14.48
C HIS A 40 -12.09 51.29 -13.61
N PRO A 41 -12.71 52.34 -14.17
CA PRO A 41 -13.62 53.18 -13.41
C PRO A 41 -14.81 52.35 -12.92
N PHE A 42 -15.11 52.48 -11.63
CA PHE A 42 -16.31 51.94 -11.00
C PHE A 42 -17.53 52.48 -11.76
N PRO A 43 -18.40 51.64 -12.37
CA PRO A 43 -19.68 52.13 -12.83
C PRO A 43 -20.42 52.65 -11.60
N SER A 44 -20.75 53.94 -11.59
CA SER A 44 -21.50 54.58 -10.51
C SER A 44 -22.62 53.63 -10.03
N PRO A 45 -22.79 53.40 -8.71
CA PRO A 45 -23.85 52.53 -8.19
C PRO A 45 -25.23 52.94 -8.71
N HIS A 46 -25.37 54.20 -9.17
CA HIS A 46 -26.57 54.81 -9.72
C HIS A 46 -26.83 54.50 -11.19
N SER A 47 -25.91 53.85 -11.92
CA SER A 47 -26.07 53.54 -13.34
C SER A 47 -26.66 52.17 -13.64
N LEU A 48 -26.85 51.31 -12.62
CA LEU A 48 -27.16 49.89 -12.85
C LEU A 48 -28.59 49.47 -12.49
N MET A 49 -29.28 50.02 -11.47
CA MET A 49 -30.66 49.62 -11.07
C MET A 49 -31.41 50.69 -10.25
N PRO A 50 -32.75 50.60 -10.07
CA PRO A 50 -33.54 51.50 -9.20
C PRO A 50 -33.04 51.48 -7.73
N GLN A 51 -32.99 52.66 -7.09
CA GLN A 51 -32.37 52.86 -5.76
C GLN A 51 -32.99 52.02 -4.64
N ASP A 52 -34.28 51.69 -4.72
CA ASP A 52 -35.04 51.02 -3.66
C ASP A 52 -34.69 49.53 -3.46
N ARG A 53 -33.73 49.00 -4.25
CA ARG A 53 -33.33 47.58 -4.24
C ARG A 53 -31.86 47.34 -3.89
N ILE A 54 -31.14 48.38 -3.48
CA ILE A 54 -29.71 48.32 -3.15
C ILE A 54 -29.52 48.56 -1.64
N GLU A 55 -29.02 47.56 -0.93
CA GLU A 55 -28.53 47.70 0.45
C GLU A 55 -27.02 47.94 0.43
N VAL A 56 -26.54 48.97 1.12
CA VAL A 56 -25.11 49.29 1.21
C VAL A 56 -24.64 49.04 2.63
N ILE A 57 -23.63 48.19 2.77
CA ILE A 57 -22.96 47.87 4.03
C ILE A 57 -21.60 48.57 4.02
N ASP A 58 -21.36 49.44 5.00
CA ASP A 58 -20.03 50.02 5.22
C ASP A 58 -19.20 49.06 6.09
N GLY A 59 -18.12 48.53 5.51
CA GLY A 59 -17.18 47.62 6.16
C GLY A 59 -15.91 48.31 6.65
N SER A 60 -15.91 49.65 6.75
CA SER A 60 -14.76 50.43 7.21
C SER A 60 -14.19 49.92 8.53
N GLY A 61 -12.86 49.80 8.60
CA GLY A 61 -12.15 49.29 9.79
C GLY A 61 -12.12 47.77 9.93
N ASN A 62 -13.02 47.06 9.26
CA ASN A 62 -13.20 45.62 9.38
C ASN A 62 -12.53 44.84 8.24
N ILE A 63 -12.33 43.54 8.47
CA ILE A 63 -11.92 42.58 7.44
C ILE A 63 -13.13 41.74 7.02
N LEU A 64 -13.21 41.40 5.74
CA LEU A 64 -14.19 40.46 5.21
C LEU A 64 -13.48 39.15 4.88
N LEU A 65 -13.90 38.08 5.53
CA LEU A 65 -13.40 36.73 5.27
C LEU A 65 -14.46 35.95 4.48
N PRO A 66 -14.04 34.94 3.68
CA PRO A 66 -14.99 33.93 3.24
C PRO A 66 -15.70 33.35 4.47
N GLY A 67 -16.98 33.00 4.33
CA GLY A 67 -17.69 32.31 5.40
C GLY A 67 -16.97 31.03 5.80
N LEU A 68 -16.76 30.82 7.11
CA LEU A 68 -16.04 29.65 7.60
C LEU A 68 -16.86 28.38 7.37
N ILE A 69 -16.13 27.27 7.21
CA ILE A 69 -16.66 25.93 7.07
C ILE A 69 -16.16 25.10 8.25
N ASP A 70 -17.09 24.70 9.12
CA ASP A 70 -16.79 23.79 10.23
C ASP A 70 -17.09 22.36 9.81
N ALA A 71 -16.03 21.61 9.49
CA ALA A 71 -16.14 20.27 8.94
C ALA A 71 -16.46 19.20 10.00
N HIS A 72 -16.61 19.55 11.28
CA HIS A 72 -16.79 18.57 12.34
C HIS A 72 -17.71 19.10 13.44
N VAL A 73 -19.01 18.87 13.29
CA VAL A 73 -20.01 19.19 14.32
C VAL A 73 -20.89 17.98 14.65
N HIS A 74 -21.47 18.00 15.84
CA HIS A 74 -22.44 17.02 16.32
C HIS A 74 -23.74 17.72 16.73
N PHE A 75 -24.50 18.22 15.76
CA PHE A 75 -25.86 18.71 15.99
C PHE A 75 -26.73 17.48 16.26
N ARG A 76 -27.14 17.32 17.51
CA ARG A 76 -27.55 16.05 18.13
C ARG A 76 -28.96 15.60 17.72
N GLU A 77 -29.27 15.69 16.43
CA GLU A 77 -30.58 15.45 15.85
C GLU A 77 -30.49 14.44 14.70
N PRO A 78 -31.21 13.31 14.74
CA PRO A 78 -32.32 12.98 15.67
C PRO A 78 -31.90 12.50 17.08
N GLY A 79 -32.87 12.59 18.01
CA GLY A 79 -32.91 11.85 19.28
C GLY A 79 -32.22 12.47 20.50
N LEU A 80 -31.32 13.44 20.32
CA LEU A 80 -30.54 14.05 21.42
C LEU A 80 -30.64 15.59 21.41
N THR A 81 -31.75 16.12 20.88
CA THR A 81 -32.00 17.55 20.63
C THR A 81 -32.04 18.44 21.88
N HIS A 82 -32.16 17.85 23.08
CA HIS A 82 -32.04 18.59 24.34
C HIS A 82 -30.62 19.15 24.55
N LYS A 83 -29.61 18.57 23.90
CA LYS A 83 -28.22 19.04 23.92
C LYS A 83 -28.00 20.17 22.93
N GLU A 84 -28.39 19.92 21.67
CA GLU A 84 -28.29 20.86 20.55
C GLU A 84 -29.08 20.27 19.37
N ASP A 85 -29.77 21.10 18.58
CA ASP A 85 -30.46 20.70 17.37
C ASP A 85 -29.97 21.53 16.16
N PHE A 86 -30.37 21.20 14.93
CA PHE A 86 -29.85 21.92 13.75
C PHE A 86 -30.15 23.43 13.78
N PHE A 87 -31.26 23.86 14.39
CA PHE A 87 -31.61 25.27 14.44
C PHE A 87 -30.77 26.00 15.48
N THR A 88 -30.68 25.48 16.70
CA THR A 88 -29.91 26.13 17.78
C THR A 88 -28.40 26.07 17.52
N GLY A 89 -27.89 24.95 17.01
CA GLY A 89 -26.49 24.80 16.63
C GLY A 89 -26.08 25.72 15.47
N SER A 90 -26.94 25.87 14.47
CA SER A 90 -26.68 26.82 13.36
C SER A 90 -26.78 28.28 13.79
N CYS A 91 -27.65 28.62 14.74
CA CYS A 91 -27.66 29.95 15.38
C CYS A 91 -26.33 30.26 16.08
N ALA A 92 -25.77 29.28 16.80
CA ALA A 92 -24.45 29.42 17.42
C ALA A 92 -23.31 29.48 16.39
N ALA A 93 -23.46 28.77 15.26
CA ALA A 93 -22.49 28.81 14.18
C ALA A 93 -22.41 30.22 13.53
N VAL A 94 -23.54 30.87 13.26
CA VAL A 94 -23.53 32.20 12.62
C VAL A 94 -22.92 33.29 13.51
N SER A 95 -23.10 33.23 14.85
CA SER A 95 -22.43 34.17 15.76
C SER A 95 -20.93 33.93 15.87
N GLY A 96 -20.49 32.69 15.63
CA GLY A 96 -19.09 32.30 15.50
C GLY A 96 -18.47 32.57 14.12
N GLY A 97 -19.21 33.15 13.17
CA GLY A 97 -18.74 33.45 11.81
C GLY A 97 -18.70 32.24 10.86
N ILE A 98 -19.36 31.14 11.23
CA ILE A 98 -19.48 29.92 10.42
C ILE A 98 -20.72 30.04 9.54
N THR A 99 -20.57 29.66 8.27
CA THR A 99 -21.63 29.73 7.25
C THR A 99 -21.96 28.37 6.66
N THR A 100 -21.14 27.36 6.94
CA THR A 100 -21.31 25.99 6.46
C THR A 100 -20.82 25.01 7.52
N ILE A 101 -21.57 23.92 7.73
CA ILE A 101 -21.19 22.83 8.63
C ILE A 101 -21.23 21.47 7.93
N ILE A 102 -20.48 20.50 8.43
CA ILE A 102 -20.62 19.08 8.09
C ILE A 102 -20.89 18.29 9.36
N ASP A 103 -22.06 17.66 9.43
CA ASP A 103 -22.57 17.04 10.65
C ASP A 103 -22.28 15.53 10.72
N MET A 104 -21.96 15.06 11.93
CA MET A 104 -21.53 13.68 12.20
C MET A 104 -22.70 12.68 12.40
N PRO A 105 -22.52 11.38 12.13
CA PRO A 105 -23.61 10.40 12.11
C PRO A 105 -24.00 9.84 13.49
N ASN A 106 -23.30 10.17 14.57
CA ASN A 106 -23.51 9.64 15.93
C ASN A 106 -24.71 10.29 16.66
N THR A 107 -25.88 10.18 16.05
CA THR A 107 -27.20 10.55 16.60
C THR A 107 -27.91 9.35 17.22
N LYS A 108 -29.16 9.50 17.69
CA LYS A 108 -29.99 8.39 18.17
C LYS A 108 -31.29 8.31 17.34
N PRO A 109 -31.45 7.31 16.45
CA PRO A 109 -30.47 6.29 16.07
C PRO A 109 -29.28 6.89 15.28
N PRO A 110 -28.14 6.17 15.19
CA PRO A 110 -27.00 6.60 14.37
C PRO A 110 -27.35 6.53 12.88
N MET A 111 -26.86 7.49 12.09
CA MET A 111 -27.14 7.58 10.65
C MET A 111 -26.29 6.56 9.86
N LEU A 112 -26.77 5.31 9.82
CA LEU A 112 -26.13 4.17 9.15
C LEU A 112 -26.87 3.68 7.89
N THR A 113 -28.08 4.16 7.64
CA THR A 113 -28.90 3.73 6.48
C THR A 113 -29.38 4.92 5.67
N ILE A 114 -29.73 4.70 4.40
CA ILE A 114 -30.26 5.73 3.52
C ILE A 114 -31.54 6.39 4.06
N PRO A 115 -32.54 5.65 4.59
CA PRO A 115 -33.70 6.28 5.21
C PRO A 115 -33.35 7.22 6.37
N LEU A 116 -32.34 6.87 7.18
CA LEU A 116 -31.88 7.73 8.28
C LEU A 116 -31.14 8.97 7.77
N LEU A 117 -30.40 8.85 6.66
CA LEU A 117 -29.82 10.00 5.98
C LEU A 117 -30.91 10.93 5.44
N GLU A 118 -31.94 10.40 4.79
CA GLU A 118 -33.05 11.20 4.24
C GLU A 118 -33.83 11.92 5.34
N GLU A 119 -34.11 11.25 6.46
CA GLU A 119 -34.74 11.90 7.60
C GLU A 119 -33.86 13.01 8.19
N LYS A 120 -32.55 12.76 8.33
CA LYS A 120 -31.63 13.78 8.84
C LYS A 120 -31.52 14.99 7.91
N ARG A 121 -31.53 14.77 6.59
CA ARG A 121 -31.57 15.84 5.57
C ARG A 121 -32.80 16.73 5.75
N ARG A 122 -33.97 16.13 5.98
CA ARG A 122 -35.23 16.85 6.25
C ARG A 122 -35.17 17.64 7.56
N LEU A 123 -34.63 17.05 8.63
CA LEU A 123 -34.47 17.72 9.93
C LEU A 123 -33.50 18.90 9.86
N ALA A 124 -32.50 18.85 8.98
CA ALA A 124 -31.50 19.90 8.79
C ALA A 124 -32.02 21.13 8.01
N GLU A 125 -33.18 21.06 7.35
CA GLU A 125 -33.75 22.18 6.57
C GLU A 125 -33.99 23.46 7.39
N LYS A 126 -34.11 23.33 8.73
CA LYS A 126 -34.22 24.46 9.66
C LYS A 126 -32.89 25.15 9.99
N SER A 127 -31.77 24.65 9.46
CA SER A 127 -30.45 25.22 9.69
C SER A 127 -30.34 26.63 9.09
N VAL A 128 -29.81 27.58 9.85
CA VAL A 128 -29.54 28.95 9.40
C VAL A 128 -28.25 29.04 8.57
N VAL A 129 -27.37 28.04 8.70
CA VAL A 129 -26.13 27.88 7.90
C VAL A 129 -26.29 26.75 6.89
N ASN A 130 -25.43 26.73 5.88
CA ASN A 130 -25.38 25.62 4.93
C ASN A 130 -24.92 24.34 5.63
N TYR A 131 -25.35 23.18 5.15
CA TYR A 131 -25.11 21.91 5.85
C TYR A 131 -24.80 20.76 4.90
N GLY A 132 -23.96 19.83 5.37
CA GLY A 132 -23.72 18.53 4.76
C GLY A 132 -23.50 17.46 5.83
N PHE A 133 -23.19 16.23 5.43
CA PHE A 133 -23.16 15.08 6.33
C PHE A 133 -21.94 14.19 6.15
N HIS A 134 -21.43 13.66 7.24
CA HIS A 134 -20.61 12.46 7.24
C HIS A 134 -21.49 11.23 7.41
N PHE A 135 -21.45 10.28 6.48
CA PHE A 135 -22.26 9.06 6.56
C PHE A 135 -21.60 8.01 7.45
N GLY A 136 -22.33 7.38 8.37
CA GLY A 136 -21.75 6.43 9.31
C GLY A 136 -21.48 5.05 8.70
N SER A 137 -20.50 4.35 9.26
CA SER A 137 -20.15 2.99 8.82
C SER A 137 -20.33 1.94 9.93
N SER A 138 -20.75 0.75 9.55
CA SER A 138 -20.71 -0.50 10.32
C SER A 138 -20.27 -1.65 9.40
N ALA A 139 -20.00 -2.84 9.96
CA ALA A 139 -19.70 -4.02 9.15
C ALA A 139 -20.92 -4.49 8.31
N SER A 140 -22.13 -4.10 8.69
CA SER A 140 -23.39 -4.57 8.11
C SER A 140 -24.03 -3.64 7.09
N ASN A 141 -23.52 -2.41 6.89
CA ASN A 141 -24.19 -1.40 6.06
C ASN A 141 -23.44 -1.02 4.76
N LEU A 142 -22.63 -1.94 4.20
CA LEU A 142 -21.83 -1.69 3.00
C LEU A 142 -22.66 -1.17 1.80
N ASN A 143 -23.87 -1.69 1.61
CA ASN A 143 -24.78 -1.27 0.54
C ASN A 143 -25.22 0.19 0.72
N ASP A 144 -25.63 0.56 1.95
CA ASP A 144 -26.00 1.93 2.29
C ASP A 144 -24.81 2.89 2.14
N ILE A 145 -23.60 2.49 2.55
CA ILE A 145 -22.39 3.29 2.35
C ILE A 145 -22.15 3.56 0.87
N ALA A 146 -22.23 2.53 0.02
CA ALA A 146 -22.04 2.65 -1.42
C ALA A 146 -23.08 3.60 -2.05
N GLN A 147 -24.35 3.45 -1.66
CA GLN A 147 -25.43 4.32 -2.13
C GLN A 147 -25.25 5.77 -1.63
N ALA A 148 -24.85 5.97 -0.38
CA ALA A 148 -24.65 7.29 0.22
C ALA A 148 -23.58 8.11 -0.52
N GLN A 149 -22.59 7.46 -1.16
CA GLN A 149 -21.58 8.18 -1.95
C GLN A 149 -22.16 8.97 -3.13
N THR A 150 -23.36 8.59 -3.60
CA THR A 150 -24.06 9.25 -4.71
C THR A 150 -24.83 10.50 -4.30
N TYR A 151 -25.05 10.70 -2.99
CA TYR A 151 -25.78 11.87 -2.48
C TYR A 151 -24.87 13.10 -2.47
N PRO A 152 -25.30 14.24 -3.05
CA PRO A 152 -24.48 15.44 -3.11
C PRO A 152 -24.18 16.02 -1.72
N GLY A 153 -25.10 15.95 -0.75
CA GLY A 153 -24.87 16.45 0.61
C GLY A 153 -24.02 15.55 1.52
N VAL A 154 -23.64 14.36 1.07
CA VAL A 154 -22.72 13.48 1.83
C VAL A 154 -21.29 13.87 1.49
N ALA A 155 -20.52 14.34 2.46
CA ALA A 155 -19.14 14.77 2.26
C ALA A 155 -18.14 13.60 2.29
N SER A 156 -18.31 12.65 3.20
CA SER A 156 -17.43 11.49 3.38
C SER A 156 -18.11 10.36 4.18
N THR A 157 -17.43 9.22 4.28
CA THR A 157 -17.81 8.12 5.18
C THR A 157 -17.01 8.23 6.48
N LYS A 158 -17.70 8.24 7.63
CA LYS A 158 -17.10 8.28 8.98
C LYS A 158 -16.84 6.87 9.50
N VAL A 159 -15.56 6.59 9.75
CA VAL A 159 -15.10 5.34 10.38
C VAL A 159 -14.57 5.63 11.79
N PHE A 160 -14.88 4.76 12.75
CA PHE A 160 -14.33 4.81 14.11
C PHE A 160 -13.40 3.62 14.32
N LEU A 161 -12.08 3.88 14.41
CA LEU A 161 -11.05 2.84 14.59
C LEU A 161 -10.65 2.62 16.06
N ASN A 162 -10.96 3.59 16.93
CA ASN A 162 -10.78 3.51 18.38
C ASN A 162 -12.14 3.46 19.10
N GLU A 163 -12.16 3.03 20.36
CA GLU A 163 -13.38 3.02 21.20
C GLU A 163 -14.03 4.39 21.27
N SER A 164 -15.21 4.49 20.66
CA SER A 164 -16.06 5.67 20.64
C SER A 164 -17.49 5.32 21.08
N THR A 165 -18.33 6.32 21.28
CA THR A 165 -19.71 6.15 21.70
C THR A 165 -20.60 5.68 20.54
N GLY A 166 -21.22 4.50 20.69
CA GLY A 166 -22.18 3.92 19.73
C GLY A 166 -21.64 2.68 19.01
N LYS A 167 -22.53 1.77 18.58
CA LYS A 167 -22.25 0.49 17.88
C LYS A 167 -21.58 0.65 16.49
N MET A 168 -20.80 1.71 16.24
CA MET A 168 -20.20 2.08 14.95
C MET A 168 -18.70 1.78 14.84
N MET A 169 -18.10 1.12 15.83
CA MET A 169 -16.75 0.61 15.69
C MET A 169 -16.76 -0.55 14.70
N VAL A 170 -15.88 -0.49 13.70
CA VAL A 170 -15.66 -1.60 12.76
C VAL A 170 -14.34 -2.26 13.12
N GLN A 171 -14.41 -3.49 13.61
CA GLN A 171 -13.23 -4.29 13.97
C GLN A 171 -12.87 -5.32 12.89
N ASP A 172 -13.84 -5.69 12.05
CA ASP A 172 -13.65 -6.62 10.94
C ASP A 172 -12.76 -5.97 9.86
N GLN A 173 -11.61 -6.59 9.59
CA GLN A 173 -10.62 -6.06 8.64
C GLN A 173 -11.10 -6.10 7.19
N GLU A 174 -11.90 -7.10 6.82
CA GLU A 174 -12.46 -7.19 5.48
C GLU A 174 -13.52 -6.11 5.28
N ALA A 175 -14.42 -5.93 6.25
CA ALA A 175 -15.39 -4.86 6.23
C ALA A 175 -14.71 -3.48 6.17
N LEU A 176 -13.65 -3.25 6.96
CA LEU A 176 -12.87 -2.01 6.89
C LEU A 176 -12.27 -1.79 5.50
N TYR A 177 -11.68 -2.81 4.89
CA TYR A 177 -11.13 -2.72 3.54
C TYR A 177 -12.20 -2.37 2.51
N GLN A 178 -13.36 -3.05 2.56
CA GLN A 178 -14.49 -2.76 1.67
C GLN A 178 -15.04 -1.34 1.87
N ILE A 179 -15.20 -0.89 3.12
CA ILE A 179 -15.65 0.47 3.45
C ILE A 179 -14.71 1.51 2.83
N PHE A 180 -13.40 1.31 2.92
CA PHE A 180 -12.42 2.19 2.28
C PHE A 180 -12.62 2.17 0.76
N LEU A 181 -12.62 1.00 0.13
CA LEU A 181 -12.72 0.84 -1.32
C LEU A 181 -13.95 1.54 -1.94
N ILE A 182 -15.13 1.39 -1.30
CA ILE A 182 -16.38 1.95 -1.80
C ILE A 182 -16.53 3.45 -1.50
N SER A 183 -15.79 3.99 -0.53
CA SER A 183 -15.91 5.39 -0.10
C SER A 183 -15.20 6.38 -1.05
N LYS A 184 -15.69 7.63 -1.10
CA LYS A 184 -15.06 8.72 -1.88
C LYS A 184 -13.99 9.48 -1.09
N LEU A 185 -14.13 9.50 0.23
CA LEU A 185 -13.24 10.06 1.24
C LEU A 185 -13.58 9.36 2.56
N ILE A 186 -12.56 8.92 3.29
CA ILE A 186 -12.72 8.41 4.65
C ILE A 186 -12.43 9.54 5.62
N THR A 187 -13.34 9.79 6.55
CA THR A 187 -13.11 10.62 7.73
C THR A 187 -12.99 9.68 8.92
N THR A 188 -11.89 9.74 9.67
CA THR A 188 -11.64 8.78 10.75
C THR A 188 -11.16 9.44 12.03
N HIS A 189 -11.63 8.92 13.16
CA HIS A 189 -10.99 9.12 14.45
C HIS A 189 -9.99 7.96 14.63
N ALA A 190 -8.70 8.30 14.71
CA ALA A 190 -7.62 7.34 14.90
C ALA A 190 -6.53 7.94 15.81
N GLU A 191 -6.09 7.17 16.83
CA GLU A 191 -4.96 7.50 17.69
C GLU A 191 -3.91 6.38 17.63
N GLY A 192 -2.62 6.73 17.63
CA GLY A 192 -1.50 5.78 17.69
C GLY A 192 -1.50 4.75 16.55
N GLU A 193 -1.41 3.46 16.87
CA GLU A 193 -1.36 2.38 15.86
C GLU A 193 -2.56 2.35 14.90
N LYS A 194 -3.70 2.93 15.30
CA LYS A 194 -4.87 3.03 14.40
C LYS A 194 -4.65 4.04 13.27
N ILE A 195 -3.75 5.01 13.43
CA ILE A 195 -3.31 5.89 12.35
C ILE A 195 -2.57 5.06 11.30
N ASN A 196 -1.65 4.19 11.70
CA ASN A 196 -0.92 3.30 10.77
C ASN A 196 -1.89 2.41 10.00
N LEU A 197 -2.86 1.79 10.67
CA LEU A 197 -3.89 0.98 10.01
C LEU A 197 -4.67 1.78 8.95
N ALA A 198 -5.10 3.01 9.26
CA ALA A 198 -5.81 3.85 8.31
C ALA A 198 -4.92 4.28 7.13
N LEU A 199 -3.62 4.50 7.38
CA LEU A 199 -2.64 4.81 6.33
C LEU A 199 -2.38 3.61 5.43
N GLU A 200 -2.28 2.40 5.98
CA GLU A 200 -2.15 1.15 5.21
C GLU A 200 -3.38 0.93 4.32
N LEU A 201 -4.59 1.04 4.87
CA LEU A 201 -5.84 0.94 4.11
C LEU A 201 -5.96 2.03 3.04
N HIS A 202 -5.50 3.25 3.32
CA HIS A 202 -5.40 4.33 2.34
C HIS A 202 -4.48 3.95 1.18
N GLU A 203 -3.29 3.41 1.47
CA GLU A 203 -2.33 2.98 0.45
C GLU A 203 -2.86 1.82 -0.39
N ASP A 204 -3.51 0.83 0.25
CA ASP A 204 -4.00 -0.37 -0.42
C ASP A 204 -5.24 -0.12 -1.30
N THR A 205 -6.12 0.81 -0.90
CA THR A 205 -7.38 1.09 -1.61
C THR A 205 -7.34 2.35 -2.49
N ASP A 206 -6.26 3.14 -2.41
CA ASP A 206 -6.15 4.47 -3.01
C ASP A 206 -7.34 5.39 -2.64
N THR A 207 -7.82 5.29 -1.40
CA THR A 207 -8.95 6.08 -0.89
C THR A 207 -8.46 7.23 -0.02
N PRO A 208 -8.73 8.50 -0.34
CA PRO A 208 -8.31 9.63 0.48
C PRO A 208 -8.77 9.50 1.94
N VAL A 209 -7.94 9.93 2.89
CA VAL A 209 -8.22 9.84 4.32
C VAL A 209 -8.05 11.19 5.02
N TYR A 210 -8.98 11.51 5.90
CA TYR A 210 -9.03 12.70 6.73
C TYR A 210 -9.06 12.29 8.20
N PHE A 211 -7.99 12.60 8.93
CA PHE A 211 -7.83 12.32 10.35
C PHE A 211 -8.39 13.47 11.18
N CYS A 212 -9.41 13.18 11.99
CA CYS A 212 -10.06 14.17 12.85
C CYS A 212 -9.19 14.54 14.06
N HIS A 213 -9.35 15.77 14.57
CA HIS A 213 -8.93 16.27 15.90
C HIS A 213 -7.61 15.66 16.46
N LEU A 214 -6.49 15.79 15.74
CA LEU A 214 -5.18 15.36 16.25
C LEU A 214 -4.87 16.03 17.59
N SER A 215 -4.28 15.29 18.52
CA SER A 215 -4.06 15.79 19.88
C SER A 215 -2.66 15.58 20.45
N SER A 216 -1.87 14.64 19.90
CA SER A 216 -0.54 14.30 20.39
C SER A 216 0.56 14.61 19.38
N LYS A 217 1.77 14.86 19.88
CA LYS A 217 2.96 15.05 19.03
C LYS A 217 3.31 13.78 18.24
N GLU A 218 3.06 12.60 18.80
CA GLU A 218 3.31 11.32 18.12
C GLU A 218 2.41 11.16 16.88
N ASP A 219 1.11 11.45 17.02
CA ASP A 219 0.17 11.37 15.90
C ASP A 219 0.53 12.39 14.81
N VAL A 220 0.91 13.61 15.21
CA VAL A 220 1.41 14.65 14.30
C VAL A 220 2.61 14.14 13.49
N GLU A 221 3.57 13.49 14.13
CA GLU A 221 4.77 12.98 13.45
C GLU A 221 4.46 11.82 12.50
N LEU A 222 3.52 10.94 12.85
CA LEU A 222 3.04 9.89 11.95
C LEU A 222 2.43 10.48 10.68
N ILE A 223 1.52 11.45 10.82
CA ILE A 223 0.89 12.12 9.69
C ILE A 223 1.91 12.89 8.87
N ARG A 224 2.83 13.62 9.50
CA ARG A 224 3.90 14.37 8.83
C ARG A 224 4.72 13.46 7.93
N LYS A 225 5.18 12.32 8.45
CA LYS A 225 5.94 11.30 7.68
C LYS A 225 5.11 10.76 6.52
N ALA A 226 3.85 10.40 6.77
CA ALA A 226 2.97 9.85 5.74
C ALA A 226 2.74 10.84 4.59
N LYS A 227 2.52 12.12 4.92
CA LYS A 227 2.39 13.22 3.94
C LYS A 227 3.66 13.43 3.12
N GLN A 228 4.84 13.40 3.75
CA GLN A 228 6.13 13.52 3.04
C GLN A 228 6.35 12.37 2.06
N ASN A 229 6.00 11.14 2.45
CA ASN A 229 6.06 9.96 1.59
C ASN A 229 5.07 10.07 0.42
N ASN A 230 3.82 10.49 0.67
CA ASN A 230 2.79 10.67 -0.36
C ASN A 230 3.22 11.73 -1.40
N MET A 231 3.74 12.88 -0.94
CA MET A 231 4.24 13.94 -1.82
C MET A 231 5.46 13.50 -2.65
N SER A 232 6.33 12.66 -2.07
CA SER A 232 7.48 12.09 -2.79
C SER A 232 7.02 11.15 -3.90
N LYS A 233 6.03 10.27 -3.61
CA LYS A 233 5.36 9.41 -4.60
C LYS A 233 4.71 10.27 -5.71
N LEU A 234 3.92 11.29 -5.35
CA LEU A 234 3.23 12.18 -6.30
C LEU A 234 4.21 12.93 -7.22
N LYS A 235 5.30 13.50 -6.71
CA LYS A 235 6.33 14.16 -7.54
C LYS A 235 7.00 13.20 -8.52
N GLN A 236 7.23 11.95 -8.12
CA GLN A 236 7.74 10.90 -9.01
C GLN A 236 6.73 10.57 -10.13
N TYR A 237 5.44 10.46 -9.80
CA TYR A 237 4.36 10.24 -10.77
C TYR A 237 4.18 11.44 -11.72
N GLU A 238 4.19 12.68 -11.23
CA GLU A 238 4.06 13.88 -12.04
C GLU A 238 5.24 14.06 -12.99
N THR A 239 6.47 13.78 -12.54
CA THR A 239 7.66 13.83 -13.39
C THR A 239 7.61 12.76 -14.48
N SER A 240 7.19 11.54 -14.14
CA SER A 240 7.01 10.43 -15.09
C SER A 240 5.91 10.72 -16.11
N ARG A 241 4.79 11.31 -15.66
CA ARG A 241 3.64 11.64 -16.51
C ARG A 241 3.86 12.89 -17.36
N ALA A 242 4.57 13.91 -16.87
CA ALA A 242 4.97 15.08 -17.65
C ALA A 242 5.94 14.69 -18.79
N THR A 243 6.76 13.66 -18.56
CA THR A 243 7.65 13.09 -19.59
C THR A 243 6.86 12.27 -20.62
N ALA A 244 5.86 11.48 -20.19
CA ALA A 244 4.93 10.76 -21.06
C ALA A 244 3.96 11.69 -21.84
N LEU A 245 3.52 12.79 -21.22
CA LEU A 245 2.70 13.83 -21.86
C LEU A 245 3.51 14.67 -22.83
N ARG A 246 4.77 15.02 -22.54
CA ARG A 246 5.64 15.73 -23.51
C ARG A 246 5.93 14.90 -24.76
N SER A 247 6.05 13.59 -24.63
CA SER A 247 6.26 12.68 -25.76
C SER A 247 4.99 12.47 -26.61
N THR A 248 3.80 12.48 -26.01
CA THR A 248 2.52 12.48 -26.74
C THR A 248 2.13 13.86 -27.29
N TRP A 249 2.54 14.96 -26.64
CA TRP A 249 2.35 16.34 -27.12
C TRP A 249 3.18 16.68 -28.36
N ALA A 250 4.33 16.02 -28.54
CA ALA A 250 5.10 16.14 -29.77
C ALA A 250 4.37 15.51 -30.97
N LEU A 251 3.56 14.47 -30.76
CA LEU A 251 2.72 13.84 -31.79
C LEU A 251 1.40 14.58 -32.03
N ALA A 252 0.79 15.16 -30.98
CA ALA A 252 -0.52 15.82 -31.08
C ALA A 252 -0.48 17.19 -31.80
N ARG A 253 0.68 17.85 -31.91
CA ARG A 253 0.85 19.13 -32.61
C ARG A 253 0.66 19.06 -34.12
N GLU A 254 0.65 17.86 -34.71
CA GLU A 254 0.43 17.70 -36.14
C GLU A 254 -1.07 17.71 -36.52
N THR A 255 -2.01 17.62 -35.55
CA THR A 255 -3.41 17.27 -35.90
C THR A 255 -4.57 18.14 -35.41
N LEU A 256 -4.43 19.16 -34.55
CA LEU A 256 -5.62 20.00 -34.22
C LEU A 256 -5.28 21.46 -33.89
N LYS A 257 -5.64 22.36 -34.82
CA LYS A 257 -5.90 23.77 -34.54
C LYS A 257 -7.40 23.93 -34.28
N GLN A 258 -7.85 23.69 -33.04
CA GLN A 258 -9.08 24.22 -32.42
C GLN A 258 -9.39 23.39 -31.15
N SER A 259 -8.73 23.68 -30.02
CA SER A 259 -9.26 23.33 -28.67
C SER A 259 -8.40 23.86 -27.50
N GLU A 260 -7.48 24.82 -27.69
CA GLU A 260 -6.54 25.24 -26.63
C GLU A 260 -7.22 25.76 -25.35
N GLN A 261 -8.49 26.19 -25.45
CA GLN A 261 -9.28 26.67 -24.31
C GLN A 261 -9.97 25.54 -23.52
N GLU A 262 -10.48 24.50 -24.20
CA GLU A 262 -11.11 23.33 -23.55
C GLU A 262 -10.06 22.38 -22.94
N THR A 263 -8.92 22.22 -23.60
CA THR A 263 -7.82 21.37 -23.12
C THR A 263 -7.14 21.98 -21.87
N ARG A 264 -7.03 23.31 -21.78
CA ARG A 264 -6.52 23.99 -20.56
C ARG A 264 -7.44 23.82 -19.35
N LEU A 265 -8.76 23.82 -19.55
CA LEU A 265 -9.73 23.57 -18.49
C LEU A 265 -9.70 22.09 -18.02
N GLN A 266 -9.56 21.15 -18.94
CA GLN A 266 -9.37 19.73 -18.60
C GLN A 266 -8.02 19.45 -17.92
N GLU A 267 -6.96 20.15 -18.29
CA GLU A 267 -5.64 20.05 -17.64
C GLU A 267 -5.61 20.69 -16.24
N GLN A 268 -6.29 21.82 -16.03
CA GLN A 268 -6.43 22.41 -14.69
C GLN A 268 -7.27 21.50 -13.77
N GLY A 269 -8.35 20.89 -14.28
CA GLY A 269 -9.10 19.88 -13.53
C GLY A 269 -8.28 18.62 -13.23
N ALA A 270 -7.55 18.08 -14.23
CA ALA A 270 -6.71 16.89 -14.04
C ALA A 270 -5.49 17.11 -13.12
N ARG A 271 -4.98 18.35 -13.00
CA ARG A 271 -3.95 18.74 -12.02
C ARG A 271 -4.52 18.90 -10.61
N GLN A 272 -5.79 19.31 -10.47
CA GLN A 272 -6.43 19.43 -9.15
C GLN A 272 -6.75 18.08 -8.51
N HIS A 273 -6.95 17.01 -9.30
CA HIS A 273 -7.39 15.71 -8.82
C HIS A 273 -6.29 14.72 -8.40
N LYS A 274 -5.03 15.16 -8.30
CA LYS A 274 -3.88 14.33 -7.86
C LYS A 274 -2.96 15.03 -6.85
N GLY A 275 -3.53 15.89 -6.00
CA GLY A 275 -2.81 16.50 -4.88
C GLY A 275 -2.66 15.57 -3.67
N GLN A 276 -2.11 16.09 -2.57
CA GLN A 276 -2.08 15.44 -1.24
C GLN A 276 -3.43 14.75 -0.94
N ARG A 277 -3.42 13.49 -0.50
CA ARG A 277 -4.63 12.66 -0.25
C ARG A 277 -4.76 12.17 1.20
N ILE A 278 -3.80 12.55 2.04
CA ILE A 278 -3.82 12.36 3.49
C ILE A 278 -4.03 13.74 4.10
N PHE A 279 -5.06 13.90 4.92
CA PHE A 279 -5.40 15.17 5.55
C PHE A 279 -5.53 15.03 7.06
N ALA A 280 -5.29 16.12 7.78
CA ALA A 280 -5.44 16.16 9.23
C ALA A 280 -6.12 17.45 9.70
N GLU A 281 -6.92 17.28 10.74
CA GLU A 281 -7.66 18.30 11.46
C GLU A 281 -7.14 18.46 12.88
N VAL A 282 -7.21 19.66 13.42
CA VAL A 282 -7.05 19.93 14.86
C VAL A 282 -8.22 20.76 15.38
N SER A 283 -8.58 20.57 16.65
CA SER A 283 -9.63 21.35 17.30
C SER A 283 -9.07 22.46 18.18
N PRO A 284 -9.74 23.63 18.30
CA PRO A 284 -9.26 24.72 19.16
C PRO A 284 -9.01 24.32 20.61
N HIS A 285 -9.81 23.42 21.17
CA HIS A 285 -9.59 22.95 22.54
C HIS A 285 -8.26 22.19 22.71
N HIS A 286 -7.77 21.47 21.69
CA HIS A 286 -6.44 20.86 21.73
C HIS A 286 -5.31 21.88 21.52
N LEU A 287 -5.58 23.01 20.85
CA LEU A 287 -4.58 24.08 20.66
C LEU A 287 -4.40 24.98 21.88
N PHE A 288 -5.48 25.23 22.62
CA PHE A 288 -5.52 26.22 23.71
C PHE A 288 -5.54 25.60 25.10
N LEU A 289 -6.13 24.41 25.29
CA LEU A 289 -6.20 23.73 26.59
C LEU A 289 -5.17 22.60 26.66
N SER A 290 -4.80 22.22 27.88
CA SER A 290 -3.88 21.12 28.19
C SER A 290 -4.43 20.27 29.33
N SER A 291 -3.83 19.10 29.57
CA SER A 291 -4.07 18.24 30.73
C SER A 291 -4.01 19.00 32.06
N GLY A 292 -3.18 20.05 32.17
CA GLY A 292 -3.12 20.92 33.35
C GLY A 292 -4.45 21.57 33.75
N HIS A 293 -5.41 21.66 32.81
CA HIS A 293 -6.74 22.22 33.06
C HIS A 293 -7.73 21.23 33.69
N PHE A 294 -7.42 19.93 33.74
CA PHE A 294 -8.33 18.91 34.30
C PHE A 294 -8.74 19.22 35.74
N ASN A 295 -7.82 19.70 36.57
CA ASN A 295 -8.11 20.00 37.99
C ASN A 295 -9.12 21.13 38.16
N ALA A 296 -9.04 22.17 37.33
CA ALA A 296 -9.93 23.33 37.39
C ALA A 296 -11.30 23.05 36.75
N MET A 297 -11.30 22.36 35.60
CA MET A 297 -12.50 22.16 34.78
C MET A 297 -13.25 20.86 35.09
N ARG A 298 -12.61 19.88 35.73
CA ARG A 298 -13.19 18.57 36.07
C ARG A 298 -13.86 17.92 34.85
N GLY A 299 -15.13 17.53 34.97
CA GLY A 299 -15.89 16.92 33.87
C GLY A 299 -15.94 17.77 32.60
N PHE A 300 -15.85 19.09 32.70
CA PHE A 300 -15.85 20.00 31.54
C PHE A 300 -14.59 19.90 30.67
N ALA A 301 -13.51 19.29 31.16
CA ALA A 301 -12.32 18.94 30.37
C ALA A 301 -12.40 17.54 29.70
N MET A 302 -13.47 16.77 29.94
CA MET A 302 -13.60 15.41 29.38
C MET A 302 -14.01 15.46 27.91
N MET A 303 -13.10 15.04 27.04
CA MET A 303 -13.24 14.97 25.58
C MET A 303 -12.38 13.83 25.01
N LYS A 304 -12.63 13.45 23.74
CA LYS A 304 -11.89 12.41 23.02
C LYS A 304 -11.46 12.95 21.64
N PRO A 305 -10.16 12.94 21.29
CA PRO A 305 -9.01 12.54 22.11
C PRO A 305 -8.85 13.41 23.37
N SER A 306 -8.24 12.86 24.42
CA SER A 306 -8.04 13.58 25.67
C SER A 306 -7.11 14.78 25.50
N LEU A 307 -7.29 15.83 26.32
CA LEU A 307 -6.32 16.92 26.41
C LEU A 307 -4.95 16.37 26.82
N LYS A 308 -3.90 16.76 26.10
CA LYS A 308 -2.52 16.31 26.29
C LYS A 308 -1.65 17.38 26.96
N GLU A 309 -0.35 17.12 27.09
CA GLU A 309 0.59 18.01 27.79
C GLU A 309 0.93 19.24 26.95
N MET A 310 1.70 20.18 27.52
CA MET A 310 2.06 21.42 26.83
C MET A 310 2.91 21.16 25.57
N ASP A 311 3.84 20.21 25.62
CA ASP A 311 4.68 19.83 24.47
C ASP A 311 3.85 19.37 23.27
N ASP A 312 2.74 18.66 23.50
CA ASP A 312 1.83 18.22 22.44
C ASP A 312 1.16 19.41 21.77
N LYS A 313 0.75 20.42 22.56
CA LYS A 313 0.18 21.65 22.02
C LYS A 313 1.17 22.38 21.13
N ASP A 314 2.41 22.50 21.58
CA ASP A 314 3.46 23.17 20.80
C ASP A 314 3.69 22.45 19.47
N ALA A 315 3.71 21.12 19.47
CA ALA A 315 3.78 20.30 18.26
C ALA A 315 2.58 20.52 17.31
N LEU A 316 1.36 20.71 17.84
CA LEU A 316 0.17 21.04 17.03
C LEU A 316 0.28 22.43 16.39
N TRP A 317 0.81 23.43 17.10
CA TRP A 317 1.04 24.77 16.55
C TRP A 317 2.15 24.78 15.48
N GLU A 318 3.20 23.99 15.68
CA GLU A 318 4.22 23.75 14.64
C GLU A 318 3.62 23.05 13.42
N ALA A 319 2.77 22.05 13.62
CA ALA A 319 2.08 21.31 12.57
C ALA A 319 1.09 22.17 11.76
N ILE A 320 0.49 23.19 12.37
CA ILE A 320 -0.27 24.23 11.66
C ILE A 320 0.64 25.01 10.72
N SER A 321 1.83 25.36 11.20
CA SER A 321 2.79 26.22 10.51
C SER A 321 3.50 25.50 9.36
N ASP A 322 3.83 24.22 9.52
CA ASP A 322 4.53 23.40 8.52
C ASP A 322 3.60 22.77 7.46
N GLY A 323 2.28 22.87 7.65
CA GLY A 323 1.27 22.32 6.73
C GLY A 323 0.89 20.86 6.98
N THR A 324 1.33 20.26 8.09
CA THR A 324 0.91 18.93 8.53
C THR A 324 -0.58 18.91 8.89
N ILE A 325 -1.10 19.98 9.48
CA ILE A 325 -2.54 20.17 9.70
C ILE A 325 -3.15 20.95 8.53
N ASP A 326 -4.25 20.46 7.96
CA ASP A 326 -4.93 21.08 6.81
C ASP A 326 -6.15 21.90 7.21
N THR A 327 -6.81 21.53 8.30
CA THR A 327 -8.08 22.12 8.72
C THR A 327 -8.15 22.36 10.22
N ILE A 328 -8.98 23.33 10.60
CA ILE A 328 -9.41 23.52 11.98
C ILE A 328 -10.94 23.38 12.00
N ALA A 329 -11.43 22.50 12.85
CA ALA A 329 -12.86 22.29 13.06
C ALA A 329 -13.16 22.34 14.57
N SER A 330 -14.40 22.65 14.95
CA SER A 330 -14.68 22.86 16.37
C SER A 330 -14.76 21.55 17.15
N ASP A 331 -15.10 20.45 16.47
CA ASP A 331 -15.59 19.21 17.11
C ASP A 331 -16.68 19.57 18.14
N HIS A 332 -17.64 20.39 17.70
CA HIS A 332 -18.73 20.85 18.56
C HIS A 332 -19.60 19.66 18.96
N ALA A 333 -19.32 19.14 20.14
CA ALA A 333 -19.93 17.96 20.74
C ALA A 333 -20.63 18.35 22.06
N PRO A 334 -21.76 19.07 22.01
CA PRO A 334 -22.39 19.67 23.18
C PRO A 334 -23.03 18.61 24.08
N HIS A 335 -23.01 18.93 25.37
CA HIS A 335 -23.56 18.15 26.48
C HIS A 335 -24.09 19.12 27.53
N THR A 336 -25.15 18.77 28.23
CA THR A 336 -25.72 19.69 29.23
C THR A 336 -24.78 19.83 30.43
N ILE A 337 -24.92 20.92 31.17
CA ILE A 337 -24.14 21.18 32.39
C ILE A 337 -24.36 20.04 33.41
N GLU A 338 -25.57 19.50 33.51
CA GLU A 338 -25.93 18.38 34.37
C GLU A 338 -25.16 17.11 33.98
N GLU A 339 -25.11 16.78 32.69
CA GLU A 339 -24.35 15.63 32.18
C GLU A 339 -22.85 15.77 32.50
N LYS A 340 -22.28 16.96 32.29
CA LYS A 340 -20.86 17.24 32.57
C LYS A 340 -20.53 17.24 34.07
N ARG A 341 -21.53 17.38 34.95
CA ARG A 341 -21.39 17.30 36.41
C ARG A 341 -21.66 15.89 36.96
N ALA A 342 -22.11 14.94 36.14
CA ALA A 342 -22.36 13.57 36.55
C ALA A 342 -21.07 12.87 37.04
N ARG A 343 -21.22 11.77 37.80
CA ARG A 343 -20.09 10.96 38.28
C ARG A 343 -19.20 10.44 37.15
N GLN A 344 -19.81 10.11 36.01
CA GLN A 344 -19.14 9.72 34.77
C GLN A 344 -19.53 10.70 33.67
N PRO A 345 -18.86 11.86 33.58
CA PRO A 345 -19.21 12.88 32.61
C PRO A 345 -18.89 12.42 31.18
N PRO A 346 -19.77 12.68 30.20
CA PRO A 346 -19.55 12.26 28.82
C PRO A 346 -18.43 13.06 28.15
N PHE A 347 -17.85 12.48 27.09
CA PHE A 347 -16.83 13.12 26.27
C PHE A 347 -17.45 14.11 25.28
N GLY A 348 -16.91 15.33 25.23
CA GLY A 348 -17.30 16.38 24.30
C GLY A 348 -17.42 17.75 24.95
N CYS A 349 -17.27 18.79 24.15
CA CYS A 349 -17.47 20.19 24.54
C CYS A 349 -18.06 21.01 23.38
N PRO A 350 -18.78 22.11 23.67
CA PRO A 350 -19.22 23.05 22.64
C PRO A 350 -18.05 23.95 22.19
N GLY A 351 -17.84 24.08 20.88
CA GLY A 351 -16.79 24.94 20.32
C GLY A 351 -17.17 25.81 19.12
N VAL A 352 -18.29 25.53 18.44
CA VAL A 352 -18.70 26.17 17.17
C VAL A 352 -18.69 27.71 17.22
N GLU A 353 -19.24 28.29 18.29
CA GLU A 353 -19.34 29.74 18.46
C GLU A 353 -17.99 30.43 18.77
N THR A 354 -17.07 29.70 19.41
CA THR A 354 -15.77 30.25 19.85
C THR A 354 -14.64 30.01 18.86
N LEU A 355 -14.85 29.22 17.79
CA LEU A 355 -13.81 28.84 16.84
C LEU A 355 -13.10 30.07 16.24
N LEU A 356 -13.83 30.94 15.54
CA LEU A 356 -13.19 32.09 14.88
C LEU A 356 -12.58 33.08 15.88
N PRO A 357 -13.25 33.48 16.99
CA PRO A 357 -12.64 34.36 17.99
C PRO A 357 -11.34 33.82 18.59
N LEU A 358 -11.24 32.51 18.88
CA LEU A 358 -10.00 31.91 19.38
C LEU A 358 -8.88 31.99 18.34
N MET A 359 -9.19 31.65 17.09
CA MET A 359 -8.18 31.65 16.05
C MET A 359 -7.74 33.07 15.66
N LEU A 360 -8.64 34.06 15.69
CA LEU A 360 -8.29 35.48 15.53
C LEU A 360 -7.45 35.99 16.71
N HIS A 361 -7.74 35.53 17.92
CA HIS A 361 -6.92 35.86 19.07
C HIS A 361 -5.48 35.34 18.89
N ALA A 362 -5.31 34.09 18.43
CA ALA A 362 -3.98 33.58 18.06
C ALA A 362 -3.30 34.37 16.93
N VAL A 363 -4.08 34.95 16.00
CA VAL A 363 -3.55 35.90 15.01
C VAL A 363 -3.05 37.17 15.68
N SER A 364 -3.80 37.72 16.63
CA SER A 364 -3.40 38.92 17.38
C SER A 364 -2.14 38.70 18.22
N GLU A 365 -1.92 37.47 18.70
CA GLU A 365 -0.71 37.06 19.42
C GLU A 365 0.47 36.70 18.49
N GLY A 366 0.28 36.72 17.16
CA GLY A 366 1.31 36.38 16.19
C GLY A 366 1.58 34.88 16.04
N ARG A 367 0.77 34.01 16.66
CA ARG A 367 0.89 32.54 16.56
C ARG A 367 0.34 31.99 15.25
N LEU A 368 -0.60 32.72 14.64
CA LEU A 368 -1.23 32.37 13.37
C LEU A 368 -1.25 33.60 12.44
N THR A 369 -1.19 33.40 11.13
CA THR A 369 -1.41 34.49 10.16
C THR A 369 -2.84 34.47 9.65
N LEU A 370 -3.41 35.64 9.29
CA LEU A 370 -4.75 35.73 8.69
C LEU A 370 -4.87 34.86 7.43
N LYS A 371 -3.82 34.82 6.61
CA LYS A 371 -3.76 33.93 5.44
C LYS A 371 -3.97 32.47 5.85
N ARG A 372 -3.20 32.01 6.84
CA ARG A 372 -3.25 30.62 7.28
C ARG A 372 -4.60 30.28 7.91
N LEU A 373 -5.22 31.21 8.63
CA LEU A 373 -6.59 31.08 9.15
C LEU A 373 -7.61 30.87 8.02
N VAL A 374 -7.54 31.67 6.94
CA VAL A 374 -8.43 31.53 5.77
C VAL A 374 -8.19 30.19 5.08
N GLU A 375 -6.94 29.74 4.95
CA GLU A 375 -6.63 28.43 4.38
C GLU A 375 -7.25 27.30 5.21
N LEU A 376 -7.04 27.31 6.53
CA LEU A 376 -7.44 26.22 7.44
C LEU A 376 -8.96 26.12 7.66
N CYS A 377 -9.67 27.25 7.70
CA CYS A 377 -11.09 27.28 8.04
C CYS A 377 -12.03 27.54 6.85
N CYS A 378 -11.50 27.88 5.67
CA CYS A 378 -12.31 28.22 4.50
C CYS A 378 -11.86 27.45 3.24
N GLU A 379 -10.63 27.66 2.77
CA GLU A 379 -10.20 27.12 1.48
C GLU A 379 -9.98 25.60 1.50
N ASN A 380 -9.25 25.10 2.50
CA ASN A 380 -8.95 23.67 2.64
C ASN A 380 -10.18 22.81 2.90
N PRO A 381 -11.08 23.12 3.85
CA PRO A 381 -12.28 22.31 4.02
C PRO A 381 -13.16 22.28 2.75
N ALA A 382 -13.34 23.42 2.07
CA ALA A 382 -14.04 23.45 0.78
C ALA A 382 -13.38 22.53 -0.26
N ARG A 383 -12.05 22.58 -0.36
CA ARG A 383 -11.27 21.76 -1.32
C ARG A 383 -11.29 20.28 -0.97
N ILE A 384 -11.10 19.91 0.29
CA ILE A 384 -10.96 18.52 0.75
C ILE A 384 -12.29 17.78 0.58
N PHE A 385 -13.39 18.40 1.00
CA PHE A 385 -14.73 17.81 0.91
C PHE A 385 -15.43 18.10 -0.44
N GLY A 386 -14.78 18.86 -1.31
CA GLY A 386 -15.26 19.21 -2.66
C GLY A 386 -16.56 19.99 -2.68
N ILE A 387 -16.68 20.95 -1.76
CA ILE A 387 -17.82 21.82 -1.60
C ILE A 387 -17.81 22.87 -2.71
N GLU A 388 -18.79 22.81 -3.61
CA GLU A 388 -18.85 23.70 -4.75
C GLU A 388 -19.19 25.15 -4.34
N GLY A 389 -18.52 26.12 -4.97
CA GLY A 389 -18.86 27.54 -4.84
C GLY A 389 -18.53 28.20 -3.49
N LYS A 390 -17.82 27.53 -2.58
CA LYS A 390 -17.46 28.04 -1.24
C LYS A 390 -15.95 28.14 -0.98
N GLY A 391 -15.59 28.73 0.16
CA GLY A 391 -14.22 28.80 0.67
C GLY A 391 -13.38 29.97 0.15
N LYS A 392 -13.91 30.82 -0.75
CA LYS A 392 -13.19 31.95 -1.36
C LYS A 392 -14.12 33.12 -1.62
N ILE A 393 -13.57 34.34 -1.65
CA ILE A 393 -14.27 35.54 -2.14
C ILE A 393 -13.87 35.75 -3.60
N ALA A 394 -14.71 35.31 -4.53
CA ALA A 394 -14.48 35.43 -5.98
C ALA A 394 -15.81 35.54 -6.74
N VAL A 395 -15.80 36.22 -7.88
CA VAL A 395 -17.00 36.33 -8.74
C VAL A 395 -17.50 34.93 -9.12
N GLY A 396 -18.82 34.71 -9.01
CA GLY A 396 -19.49 33.44 -9.25
C GLY A 396 -19.62 32.52 -8.02
N TYR A 397 -18.89 32.79 -6.94
CA TYR A 397 -19.00 32.04 -5.68
C TYR A 397 -20.28 32.43 -4.91
N ASP A 398 -20.69 31.56 -3.99
CA ASP A 398 -21.75 31.88 -3.04
C ASP A 398 -21.37 33.10 -2.20
N ALA A 399 -22.34 33.97 -1.97
CA ALA A 399 -22.18 35.14 -1.13
C ALA A 399 -22.27 34.76 0.36
N ASP A 400 -21.34 33.91 0.80
CA ASP A 400 -21.15 33.49 2.18
C ASP A 400 -19.94 34.23 2.77
N PHE A 401 -20.19 35.07 3.78
CA PHE A 401 -19.17 35.97 4.32
C PHE A 401 -19.27 36.13 5.82
N VAL A 402 -18.14 36.49 6.42
CA VAL A 402 -18.11 37.06 7.77
C VAL A 402 -17.34 38.39 7.75
N LEU A 403 -17.98 39.44 8.26
CA LEU A 403 -17.33 40.70 8.57
C LEU A 403 -16.81 40.62 9.99
N VAL A 404 -15.51 40.87 10.16
CA VAL A 404 -14.81 40.73 11.43
C VAL A 404 -14.21 42.06 11.83
N ASP A 405 -14.49 42.46 13.06
CA ASP A 405 -13.75 43.51 13.75
C ASP A 405 -12.56 42.83 14.46
N VAL A 406 -11.35 43.05 13.96
CA VAL A 406 -10.12 42.44 14.48
C VAL A 406 -9.62 43.12 15.76
N GLU A 407 -10.12 44.32 16.07
CA GLU A 407 -9.73 45.06 17.27
C GLU A 407 -10.74 44.87 18.41
N LYS A 408 -11.96 44.41 18.12
CA LYS A 408 -12.98 44.11 19.14
C LYS A 408 -12.44 43.09 20.15
N GLU A 409 -12.46 43.46 21.43
CA GLU A 409 -12.17 42.57 22.55
C GLU A 409 -13.45 42.27 23.31
N LYS A 410 -13.71 40.98 23.54
CA LYS A 410 -14.89 40.53 24.29
C LYS A 410 -14.51 39.32 25.14
N ARG A 411 -15.07 39.28 26.35
CA ARG A 411 -14.97 38.15 27.25
C ARG A 411 -16.00 37.08 26.87
N VAL A 412 -15.57 35.83 26.80
CA VAL A 412 -16.48 34.69 26.64
C VAL A 412 -17.28 34.55 27.94
N GLU A 413 -18.60 34.60 27.84
CA GLU A 413 -19.53 34.50 28.97
C GLU A 413 -20.62 33.50 28.59
N ASN A 414 -20.79 32.45 29.41
CA ASN A 414 -21.75 31.37 29.16
C ASN A 414 -23.16 31.88 28.88
N GLU A 415 -23.58 32.93 29.60
CA GLU A 415 -24.91 33.52 29.52
C GLU A 415 -25.19 34.24 28.19
N LYS A 416 -24.15 34.52 27.41
CA LYS A 416 -24.21 35.21 26.12
C LYS A 416 -23.96 34.28 24.92
N LEU A 417 -23.74 32.99 25.17
CA LEU A 417 -23.58 31.99 24.12
C LEU A 417 -24.95 31.58 23.59
N LEU A 418 -25.01 31.28 22.29
CA LEU A 418 -26.21 30.84 21.59
C LEU A 418 -26.34 29.32 21.54
N THR A 419 -25.24 28.58 21.81
CA THR A 419 -25.30 27.12 21.95
C THR A 419 -26.31 26.71 23.03
N LYS A 420 -27.16 25.73 22.73
CA LYS A 420 -28.28 25.35 23.60
C LYS A 420 -27.83 24.81 24.96
N CYS A 421 -26.65 24.19 25.03
CA CYS A 421 -26.12 23.69 26.29
C CYS A 421 -25.60 24.78 27.23
N GLY A 422 -25.43 26.02 26.76
CA GLY A 422 -25.22 27.20 27.59
C GLY A 422 -23.88 27.24 28.35
N TRP A 423 -22.81 26.66 27.80
CA TRP A 423 -21.47 26.78 28.40
C TRP A 423 -20.37 26.75 27.35
N SER A 424 -19.16 27.18 27.71
CA SER A 424 -17.94 27.04 26.91
C SER A 424 -16.75 26.62 27.78
N PRO A 425 -15.82 25.78 27.28
CA PRO A 425 -14.57 25.49 27.98
C PRO A 425 -13.66 26.74 28.11
N PHE A 426 -13.92 27.79 27.33
CA PHE A 426 -13.18 29.06 27.33
C PHE A 426 -13.91 30.17 28.11
N ASN A 427 -14.91 29.82 28.91
CA ASN A 427 -15.62 30.79 29.73
C ASN A 427 -14.63 31.65 30.53
N HIS A 428 -14.90 32.95 30.57
CA HIS A 428 -14.08 33.99 31.18
C HIS A 428 -12.81 34.42 30.46
N TRP A 429 -12.44 33.79 29.34
CA TRP A 429 -11.30 34.23 28.54
C TRP A 429 -11.66 35.50 27.77
N THR A 430 -10.74 36.46 27.72
CA THR A 430 -10.88 37.67 26.89
C THR A 430 -10.20 37.40 25.56
N LEU A 431 -10.98 37.42 24.48
CA LEU A 431 -10.50 37.16 23.12
C LEU A 431 -10.56 38.43 22.29
N LYS A 432 -9.59 38.57 21.39
CA LYS A 432 -9.47 39.69 20.45
C LYS A 432 -9.79 39.24 19.03
N GLY A 433 -10.66 39.99 18.36
CA GLY A 433 -11.18 39.70 17.04
C GLY A 433 -12.51 38.94 17.08
N TRP A 434 -13.59 39.56 16.60
CA TRP A 434 -14.94 38.98 16.67
C TRP A 434 -15.76 39.19 15.38
N PRO A 435 -16.61 38.22 15.02
CA PRO A 435 -17.65 38.41 14.00
C PRO A 435 -18.60 39.53 14.40
N VAL A 436 -18.84 40.47 13.48
CA VAL A 436 -19.85 41.54 13.65
C VAL A 436 -21.01 41.41 12.67
N LEU A 437 -20.83 40.66 11.58
CA LEU A 437 -21.87 40.38 10.61
C LEU A 437 -21.59 39.04 9.91
N THR A 438 -22.61 38.18 9.77
CA THR A 438 -22.51 36.94 9.00
C THR A 438 -23.58 36.93 7.91
N ILE A 439 -23.17 36.59 6.68
CA ILE A 439 -24.01 36.55 5.49
C ILE A 439 -23.98 35.12 4.94
N VAL A 440 -25.16 34.55 4.67
CA VAL A 440 -25.34 33.23 4.04
C VAL A 440 -26.23 33.37 2.81
N HIS A 441 -25.75 32.90 1.66
CA HIS A 441 -26.40 33.04 0.35
C HIS A 441 -26.87 34.48 0.07
N GLY A 442 -26.03 35.46 0.42
CA GLY A 442 -26.31 36.88 0.22
C GLY A 442 -27.39 37.47 1.13
N ASN A 443 -27.79 36.77 2.19
CA ASN A 443 -28.70 37.28 3.21
C ASN A 443 -27.92 37.48 4.52
N ILE A 444 -28.13 38.62 5.19
CA ILE A 444 -27.63 38.83 6.54
C ILE A 444 -28.40 37.88 7.46
N VAL A 445 -27.68 36.99 8.14
CA VAL A 445 -28.23 36.00 9.08
C VAL A 445 -27.84 36.31 10.53
N TYR A 446 -26.78 37.07 10.74
CA TYR A 446 -26.34 37.56 12.04
C TYR A 446 -25.79 38.98 11.93
N ASP A 447 -26.13 39.83 12.89
CA ASP A 447 -25.63 41.20 13.02
C ASP A 447 -25.38 41.54 14.49
N ASP A 448 -24.19 42.05 14.79
CA ASP A 448 -23.73 42.50 16.12
C ASP A 448 -22.99 43.85 16.03
N ARG A 449 -23.20 44.62 14.96
CA ARG A 449 -22.54 45.92 14.76
C ARG A 449 -22.97 46.98 15.77
N GLU A 450 -24.21 46.88 16.28
CA GLU A 450 -24.74 47.76 17.34
C GLU A 450 -24.65 47.13 18.74
N GLU A 451 -23.79 46.12 18.94
CA GLU A 451 -23.68 45.34 20.20
C GLU A 451 -25.00 44.70 20.64
N LYS A 452 -25.86 44.39 19.67
CA LYS A 452 -27.11 43.66 19.86
C LYS A 452 -27.04 42.45 18.95
N GLN A 453 -26.83 41.28 19.54
CA GLN A 453 -26.84 40.02 18.82
C GLN A 453 -28.24 39.79 18.22
N GLN A 454 -28.37 39.99 16.91
CA GLN A 454 -29.59 39.73 16.16
C GLN A 454 -29.36 38.57 15.20
N ILE A 455 -30.29 37.60 15.22
CA ILE A 455 -30.29 36.46 14.30
C ILE A 455 -31.52 36.58 13.40
N PHE A 456 -31.30 36.52 12.10
CA PHE A 456 -32.36 36.63 11.09
C PHE A 456 -32.71 35.25 10.56
N THR A 457 -33.60 34.57 11.28
CA THR A 457 -33.97 33.16 11.04
C THR A 457 -34.96 32.96 9.89
N GLN A 458 -35.48 34.05 9.30
CA GLN A 458 -36.31 33.98 8.10
C GLN A 458 -35.54 33.51 6.85
N HIS A 459 -34.22 33.41 6.94
CA HIS A 459 -33.33 32.87 5.92
C HIS A 459 -32.66 31.60 6.45
N THR A 460 -32.80 30.49 5.74
CA THR A 460 -32.14 29.23 6.04
C THR A 460 -30.98 28.98 5.08
N GLY A 461 -29.99 28.24 5.55
CA GLY A 461 -28.95 27.72 4.70
C GLY A 461 -29.46 26.58 3.81
N LYS A 462 -28.60 26.10 2.92
CA LYS A 462 -28.92 25.03 1.98
C LYS A 462 -28.01 23.84 2.19
N GLU A 463 -28.53 22.66 1.82
CA GLU A 463 -27.69 21.48 1.68
C GLU A 463 -26.59 21.74 0.65
N ILE A 464 -25.34 21.45 1.03
CA ILE A 464 -24.18 21.66 0.16
C ILE A 464 -24.06 20.55 -0.89
N ALA A 465 -23.38 20.85 -1.99
CA ALA A 465 -23.00 19.86 -2.99
C ALA A 465 -21.50 19.53 -2.86
N CYS A 466 -21.22 18.30 -2.47
CA CYS A 466 -19.88 17.72 -2.29
C CYS A 466 -19.56 16.80 -3.48
N THR A 467 -18.85 17.34 -4.48
CA THR A 467 -18.26 16.51 -5.53
C THR A 467 -17.00 15.86 -4.99
N SER A 468 -16.65 14.61 -5.33
CA SER A 468 -15.33 14.09 -4.94
C SER A 468 -14.28 14.66 -5.90
N PRO A 469 -13.47 15.66 -5.51
CA PRO A 469 -12.42 16.18 -6.38
C PRO A 469 -11.14 15.37 -6.19
N LEU A 470 -11.18 14.25 -5.49
CA LEU A 470 -9.98 13.53 -5.08
C LEU A 470 -9.93 12.13 -5.66
N LYS A 471 -11.05 11.44 -5.94
CA LYS A 471 -11.05 10.20 -6.72
C LYS A 471 -10.78 10.55 -8.18
N GLY A 472 -9.58 10.26 -8.67
CA GLY A 472 -9.24 10.50 -10.08
C GLY A 472 -10.31 9.89 -10.97
N ARG A 473 -10.75 10.62 -12.02
CA ARG A 473 -11.56 10.04 -13.09
C ARG A 473 -10.77 8.86 -13.68
N SER A 474 -10.96 7.65 -13.16
CA SER A 474 -10.84 6.48 -13.99
C SER A 474 -11.95 6.63 -15.02
N HIS A 475 -11.58 6.53 -16.30
CA HIS A 475 -12.52 6.44 -17.40
C HIS A 475 -13.28 5.11 -17.29
N ARG A 476 -14.15 4.98 -16.28
CA ARG A 476 -15.18 3.94 -16.28
C ARG A 476 -16.42 4.53 -16.89
N THR A 477 -16.83 4.00 -18.04
CA THR A 477 -18.02 4.43 -18.77
C THR A 477 -19.27 4.18 -17.92
N GLN A 478 -20.37 4.85 -18.26
CA GLN A 478 -21.67 4.64 -17.62
C GLN A 478 -22.15 3.17 -17.78
N GLU A 479 -21.63 2.45 -18.77
CA GLU A 479 -21.82 1.01 -19.02
C GLU A 479 -21.04 0.11 -18.01
N GLU A 480 -19.81 0.47 -17.62
CA GLU A 480 -19.06 -0.27 -16.58
C GLU A 480 -19.65 -0.06 -15.16
N ARG A 481 -20.40 1.03 -14.95
CA ARG A 481 -21.19 1.21 -13.72
C ARG A 481 -22.46 0.36 -13.69
N SER A 482 -23.00 -0.03 -14.85
CA SER A 482 -24.09 -1.00 -14.94
C SER A 482 -23.62 -2.45 -14.86
N GLU A 483 -22.35 -2.75 -15.18
CA GLU A 483 -21.76 -4.08 -15.01
C GLU A 483 -21.34 -4.40 -13.56
N LEU A 484 -21.26 -3.37 -12.70
CA LEU A 484 -21.32 -3.50 -11.24
C LEU A 484 -22.78 -3.56 -10.77
N SER A 485 -23.63 -4.32 -11.47
CA SER A 485 -24.81 -4.87 -10.83
C SER A 485 -24.31 -5.87 -9.78
N LEU A 486 -24.57 -5.57 -8.50
CA LEU A 486 -24.64 -6.62 -7.48
C LEU A 486 -25.41 -7.81 -8.09
N PRO A 487 -24.99 -9.06 -7.84
CA PRO A 487 -25.77 -10.22 -8.24
C PRO A 487 -27.23 -9.99 -7.87
N GLU A 488 -28.14 -10.24 -8.82
CA GLU A 488 -29.58 -10.06 -8.65
C GLU A 488 -30.01 -10.49 -7.24
N ARG A 489 -30.66 -9.57 -6.53
CA ARG A 489 -31.35 -9.75 -5.24
C ARG A 489 -30.92 -11.04 -4.50
N PHE A 490 -29.98 -10.92 -3.57
CA PHE A 490 -30.02 -11.79 -2.40
C PHE A 490 -31.34 -11.48 -1.68
N GLU A 491 -32.39 -12.22 -2.00
CA GLU A 491 -33.48 -12.42 -1.06
C GLU A 491 -32.84 -13.11 0.15
N GLU A 492 -32.61 -12.33 1.22
CA GLU A 492 -32.24 -12.89 2.52
C GLU A 492 -33.27 -13.98 2.87
N PRO A 493 -32.82 -15.23 3.11
CA PRO A 493 -33.71 -16.33 3.46
C PRO A 493 -34.53 -15.94 4.68
N GLU A 494 -35.85 -16.19 4.64
CA GLU A 494 -36.80 -15.91 5.72
C GLU A 494 -36.29 -16.37 7.10
N MET A 495 -35.53 -17.48 7.14
CA MET A 495 -34.90 -18.01 8.36
C MET A 495 -33.87 -17.07 9.01
N LEU A 496 -33.07 -16.32 8.24
CA LEU A 496 -32.11 -15.35 8.82
C LEU A 496 -32.84 -14.15 9.42
N ARG A 497 -33.99 -13.76 8.86
CA ARG A 497 -34.87 -12.75 9.48
C ARG A 497 -35.60 -13.28 10.70
N GLU A 498 -35.84 -14.58 10.81
CA GLU A 498 -36.49 -15.20 11.97
C GLU A 498 -35.51 -15.42 13.12
N GLU A 499 -34.28 -15.88 12.84
CA GLU A 499 -33.19 -15.98 13.82
C GLU A 499 -32.75 -14.61 14.31
N GLN A 500 -32.56 -13.61 13.43
CA GLN A 500 -32.25 -12.23 13.85
C GLN A 500 -33.41 -11.59 14.62
N ARG A 501 -34.68 -11.86 14.25
CA ARG A 501 -35.83 -11.41 15.06
C ARG A 501 -35.93 -12.16 16.38
N GLN A 502 -35.50 -13.41 16.48
CA GLN A 502 -35.46 -14.15 17.74
C GLN A 502 -34.32 -13.69 18.64
N GLU A 503 -33.12 -13.44 18.12
CA GLU A 503 -32.00 -12.85 18.88
C GLU A 503 -32.31 -11.41 19.30
N GLU A 504 -32.84 -10.57 18.39
CA GLU A 504 -33.29 -9.20 18.75
C GLU A 504 -34.47 -9.22 19.72
N HIS A 505 -35.37 -10.21 19.64
CA HIS A 505 -36.49 -10.34 20.58
C HIS A 505 -36.06 -10.92 21.93
N GLU A 506 -35.06 -11.81 21.98
CA GLU A 506 -34.47 -12.31 23.22
C GLU A 506 -33.63 -11.22 23.91
N GLU A 507 -32.82 -10.45 23.16
CA GLU A 507 -32.08 -9.29 23.68
C GLU A 507 -33.01 -8.16 24.11
N LEU A 508 -34.07 -7.84 23.34
CA LEU A 508 -35.10 -6.89 23.77
C LEU A 508 -35.86 -7.41 24.98
N GLN A 509 -36.13 -8.72 25.10
CA GLN A 509 -36.74 -9.27 26.31
C GLN A 509 -35.78 -9.24 27.51
N GLU A 510 -34.48 -9.32 27.29
CA GLU A 510 -33.48 -9.24 28.37
C GLU A 510 -33.25 -7.79 28.81
N GLU A 511 -33.16 -6.84 27.88
CA GLU A 511 -33.17 -5.39 28.17
C GLU A 511 -34.50 -4.96 28.81
N MET A 512 -35.64 -5.46 28.33
CA MET A 512 -36.95 -5.24 28.95
C MET A 512 -37.05 -5.92 30.32
N ARG A 513 -36.42 -7.08 30.57
CA ARG A 513 -36.36 -7.69 31.92
C ARG A 513 -35.49 -6.87 32.88
N GLU A 514 -34.40 -6.27 32.40
CA GLU A 514 -33.56 -5.37 33.20
C GLU A 514 -34.23 -4.02 33.47
N GLU A 515 -34.94 -3.47 32.47
CA GLU A 515 -35.79 -2.28 32.64
C GLU A 515 -37.01 -2.58 33.51
N GLU A 516 -37.68 -3.73 33.35
CA GLU A 516 -38.77 -4.19 34.24
C GLU A 516 -38.27 -4.48 35.65
N GLN A 517 -37.03 -4.89 35.87
CA GLN A 517 -36.46 -5.03 37.22
C GLN A 517 -36.11 -3.67 37.85
N LYS A 518 -35.70 -2.68 37.03
CA LYS A 518 -35.47 -1.29 37.46
C LYS A 518 -36.79 -0.54 37.68
N GLU A 519 -37.80 -0.84 36.88
CA GLU A 519 -39.17 -0.34 37.02
C GLU A 519 -39.90 -1.07 38.14
N LYS A 520 -39.73 -2.38 38.36
CA LYS A 520 -40.24 -3.09 39.56
C LYS A 520 -39.66 -2.54 40.84
N LYS A 521 -38.37 -2.16 40.87
CA LYS A 521 -37.79 -1.43 42.01
C LYS A 521 -38.32 -0.01 42.19
N LYS A 522 -38.88 0.61 41.14
CA LYS A 522 -39.53 1.93 41.18
C LYS A 522 -41.05 1.83 41.39
N SER A 523 -41.68 0.71 41.04
CA SER A 523 -43.12 0.44 41.14
C SER A 523 -43.47 -0.37 42.41
N GLU A 524 -42.50 -1.02 43.05
CA GLU A 524 -42.62 -1.44 44.46
C GLU A 524 -42.66 -0.22 45.42
N GLU A 525 -42.30 0.97 44.94
CA GLU A 525 -42.51 2.26 45.62
C GLU A 525 -43.72 3.07 45.09
N GLN A 526 -44.38 2.64 44.01
CA GLN A 526 -45.52 3.31 43.38
C GLN A 526 -46.46 2.28 42.72
N GLU A 527 -47.62 2.04 43.34
CA GLU A 527 -48.75 1.15 42.93
C GLU A 527 -48.96 -0.06 43.89
N GLU A 528 -49.32 0.17 45.15
CA GLU A 528 -50.73 0.33 45.56
C GLU A 528 -51.54 1.21 44.59
N ASN A 529 -52.00 0.65 43.47
CA ASN A 529 -53.28 1.01 42.83
C ASN A 529 -53.45 0.30 41.47
N LEU A 530 -54.59 -0.40 41.37
CA LEU A 530 -55.42 -0.58 40.17
C LEU A 530 -55.04 -1.65 39.12
N THR A 531 -55.75 -2.76 39.29
CA THR A 531 -56.19 -3.86 38.43
C THR A 531 -56.90 -3.54 37.10
N GLN A 532 -56.70 -4.42 36.08
CA GLN A 532 -57.70 -5.21 35.27
C GLN A 532 -57.53 -5.23 33.72
N LYS A 533 -57.40 -6.47 33.18
CA LYS A 533 -58.05 -7.09 31.96
C LYS A 533 -57.63 -6.64 30.53
N GLU A 534 -57.66 -7.44 29.45
CA GLU A 534 -57.86 -8.88 29.11
C GLU A 534 -57.60 -9.07 27.58
N ASN A 535 -57.08 -10.26 27.18
CA ASN A 535 -57.47 -11.12 26.03
C ASN A 535 -57.27 -10.79 24.51
N THR A 536 -56.35 -11.57 23.86
CA THR A 536 -56.48 -12.55 22.71
C THR A 536 -57.17 -12.19 21.36
N PRO A 537 -57.06 -13.00 20.26
CA PRO A 537 -55.93 -13.47 19.41
C PRO A 537 -56.21 -13.25 17.87
N PRO A 538 -55.41 -13.79 16.90
CA PRO A 538 -55.38 -13.37 15.49
C PRO A 538 -56.02 -14.35 14.48
N GLU A 539 -56.26 -13.93 13.23
CA GLU A 539 -56.55 -14.83 12.10
C GLU A 539 -56.30 -14.25 10.68
N GLU A 540 -55.77 -15.14 9.81
CA GLU A 540 -56.11 -15.41 8.38
C GLU A 540 -55.37 -14.80 7.15
N ASN A 541 -54.60 -15.69 6.50
CA ASN A 541 -54.76 -16.28 5.14
C ASN A 541 -54.63 -15.44 3.84
N LYS A 542 -53.71 -15.87 2.93
CA LYS A 542 -53.88 -16.29 1.48
C LYS A 542 -52.60 -16.07 0.62
N PRO A 543 -52.46 -16.64 -0.62
CA PRO A 543 -52.09 -18.00 -1.01
C PRO A 543 -50.86 -18.03 -2.00
N PRO A 544 -50.38 -19.19 -2.50
CA PRO A 544 -49.12 -19.26 -3.26
C PRO A 544 -49.29 -19.12 -4.78
N ILE A 545 -48.29 -18.54 -5.46
CA ILE A 545 -48.19 -18.45 -6.92
C ILE A 545 -47.03 -19.31 -7.42
N VAL A 546 -47.36 -20.19 -8.37
CA VAL A 546 -46.46 -21.10 -9.11
C VAL A 546 -45.94 -20.38 -10.36
N THR A 547 -44.65 -20.51 -10.68
CA THR A 547 -44.09 -20.04 -11.96
C THR A 547 -43.23 -21.11 -12.63
N THR A 548 -43.52 -21.34 -13.90
CA THR A 548 -42.92 -22.35 -14.80
C THR A 548 -41.65 -21.80 -15.46
N VAL A 549 -40.59 -22.61 -15.58
CA VAL A 549 -39.28 -22.21 -16.15
C VAL A 549 -39.16 -22.69 -17.61
N ILE A 550 -38.68 -21.82 -18.50
CA ILE A 550 -38.33 -22.12 -19.91
C ILE A 550 -36.79 -22.09 -20.04
N PRO A 551 -36.13 -23.10 -20.65
CA PRO A 551 -34.67 -23.14 -20.77
C PRO A 551 -34.15 -22.35 -21.99
N LEU A 552 -33.03 -21.64 -21.82
CA LEU A 552 -32.30 -20.93 -22.88
C LEU A 552 -31.24 -21.84 -23.55
N PRO A 553 -30.92 -21.63 -24.84
CA PRO A 553 -30.06 -22.51 -25.62
C PRO A 553 -28.57 -22.30 -25.32
N ALA A 554 -27.80 -23.40 -25.40
CA ALA A 554 -26.37 -23.45 -25.13
C ALA A 554 -25.54 -22.62 -26.13
N ILE A 555 -24.70 -21.73 -25.59
CA ILE A 555 -23.71 -20.95 -26.34
C ILE A 555 -22.42 -21.78 -26.45
N GLN A 556 -21.99 -22.09 -27.67
CA GLN A 556 -20.68 -22.69 -27.92
C GLN A 556 -19.59 -21.62 -27.81
N THR A 557 -18.64 -21.80 -26.90
CA THR A 557 -17.44 -20.96 -26.77
C THR A 557 -16.31 -21.47 -27.68
N PRO A 558 -15.54 -20.58 -28.34
CA PRO A 558 -14.39 -20.97 -29.16
C PRO A 558 -13.19 -21.39 -28.27
N PRO A 559 -12.27 -22.24 -28.76
CA PRO A 559 -11.15 -22.72 -27.97
C PRO A 559 -10.11 -21.61 -27.76
N LEU A 560 -9.71 -21.40 -26.51
CA LEU A 560 -8.65 -20.47 -26.11
C LEU A 560 -7.27 -21.11 -26.32
N THR A 561 -6.35 -20.35 -26.91
CA THR A 561 -4.97 -20.75 -27.19
C THR A 561 -4.06 -20.73 -25.95
N PRO A 562 -2.96 -21.49 -25.97
CA PRO A 562 -2.10 -21.77 -24.81
C PRO A 562 -1.42 -20.56 -24.18
N VAL A 563 -1.37 -20.55 -22.85
CA VAL A 563 -0.50 -19.66 -22.06
C VAL A 563 0.69 -20.49 -21.55
N SER A 564 1.90 -19.98 -21.76
CA SER A 564 3.19 -20.68 -21.63
C SER A 564 3.82 -20.47 -20.21
N PRO A 565 4.73 -21.33 -19.70
CA PRO A 565 4.72 -21.82 -18.33
C PRO A 565 5.43 -20.89 -17.33
N LEU A 566 4.85 -20.83 -16.13
CA LEU A 566 5.52 -20.51 -14.87
C LEU A 566 6.59 -21.58 -14.57
N LEU A 567 7.68 -21.19 -13.89
CA LEU A 567 8.77 -22.08 -13.49
C LEU A 567 8.22 -23.41 -12.94
N PHE A 568 8.60 -24.53 -13.55
CA PHE A 568 8.30 -25.86 -13.02
C PHE A 568 8.83 -25.97 -11.58
N PRO A 569 8.10 -26.61 -10.67
CA PRO A 569 8.58 -26.80 -9.32
C PRO A 569 9.88 -27.62 -9.34
N GLU A 570 10.82 -27.26 -8.46
CA GLU A 570 12.04 -28.02 -8.17
C GLU A 570 11.70 -29.51 -7.88
N PRO A 571 12.65 -30.44 -8.03
CA PRO A 571 12.43 -31.84 -7.65
C PRO A 571 11.91 -31.95 -6.21
N TRP A 572 11.02 -32.91 -5.95
CA TRP A 572 10.54 -33.18 -4.59
C TRP A 572 11.71 -33.52 -3.68
N ASP A 573 11.81 -32.80 -2.55
CA ASP A 573 12.78 -33.05 -1.49
C ASP A 573 12.07 -32.94 -0.13
N GLN A 574 12.08 -34.05 0.61
CA GLN A 574 11.38 -34.16 1.87
C GLN A 574 12.04 -33.34 2.99
N ASP A 575 13.37 -33.20 3.00
CA ASP A 575 14.09 -32.41 3.99
C ASP A 575 13.82 -30.92 3.79
N VAL A 576 13.83 -30.46 2.54
CA VAL A 576 13.47 -29.08 2.18
C VAL A 576 12.03 -28.78 2.56
N PHE A 577 11.10 -29.71 2.30
CA PHE A 577 9.70 -29.57 2.72
C PHE A 577 9.57 -29.49 4.25
N ASN A 578 10.22 -30.40 4.98
CA ASN A 578 10.15 -30.42 6.45
C ASN A 578 10.70 -29.13 7.07
N ASN A 579 11.83 -28.64 6.56
CA ASN A 579 12.42 -27.37 7.00
C ASN A 579 11.51 -26.19 6.68
N PHE A 580 10.86 -26.18 5.50
CA PHE A 580 9.85 -25.19 5.18
C PHE A 580 8.70 -25.21 6.20
N MET A 581 8.15 -26.39 6.51
CA MET A 581 7.04 -26.52 7.47
C MET A 581 7.42 -26.01 8.88
N LEU A 582 8.64 -26.29 9.36
CA LEU A 582 9.14 -25.80 10.65
C LEU A 582 9.32 -24.28 10.66
N GLN A 583 9.91 -23.71 9.61
CA GLN A 583 10.07 -22.26 9.47
C GLN A 583 8.73 -21.50 9.46
N GLN A 584 7.64 -22.16 9.05
CA GLN A 584 6.30 -21.57 9.06
C GLN A 584 5.54 -21.80 10.37
N GLY A 585 6.18 -22.39 11.39
CA GLY A 585 5.61 -22.59 12.72
C GLY A 585 4.46 -23.59 12.75
N VAL A 586 4.52 -24.64 11.90
CA VAL A 586 3.45 -25.65 11.82
C VAL A 586 3.34 -26.48 13.09
N ILE A 587 4.45 -26.71 13.81
CA ILE A 587 4.48 -27.48 15.05
C ILE A 587 4.51 -26.54 16.26
N GLY A 588 3.71 -26.88 17.27
CA GLY A 588 3.78 -26.24 18.59
C GLY A 588 3.63 -27.25 19.73
N VAL A 589 4.27 -26.94 20.86
CA VAL A 589 4.23 -27.71 22.11
C VAL A 589 3.68 -26.81 23.23
N HIS A 590 2.77 -27.34 24.04
CA HIS A 590 2.10 -26.65 25.13
C HIS A 590 2.39 -27.30 26.48
N THR A 591 2.53 -26.47 27.51
CA THR A 591 2.68 -26.91 28.90
C THR A 591 1.41 -27.56 29.46
N GLU A 592 0.24 -27.05 29.05
CA GLU A 592 -1.06 -27.63 29.38
C GLU A 592 -1.68 -28.30 28.15
N SER A 593 -2.34 -29.44 28.35
CA SER A 593 -2.93 -30.22 27.26
C SER A 593 -4.09 -29.48 26.58
N ILE A 594 -4.05 -29.35 25.26
CA ILE A 594 -5.12 -28.79 24.43
C ILE A 594 -6.06 -29.90 23.92
N THR A 595 -7.28 -29.54 23.53
CA THR A 595 -8.23 -30.49 22.91
C THR A 595 -8.07 -30.44 21.38
N LEU A 596 -7.78 -31.59 20.76
CA LEU A 596 -7.69 -31.76 19.31
C LEU A 596 -9.09 -31.84 18.67
N ALA A 597 -9.16 -31.71 17.34
CA ALA A 597 -10.41 -31.90 16.58
C ALA A 597 -11.03 -33.30 16.77
N SER A 598 -10.21 -34.30 17.14
CA SER A 598 -10.66 -35.65 17.52
C SER A 598 -11.31 -35.71 18.91
N GLY A 599 -11.33 -34.61 19.68
CA GLY A 599 -11.75 -34.57 21.08
C GLY A 599 -10.69 -35.04 22.08
N ARG A 600 -9.55 -35.58 21.59
CA ARG A 600 -8.45 -36.08 22.41
C ARG A 600 -7.62 -34.94 23.01
N LYS A 601 -6.99 -35.17 24.17
CA LYS A 601 -6.09 -34.21 24.84
C LYS A 601 -4.65 -34.42 24.40
N SER A 602 -3.97 -33.36 23.96
CA SER A 602 -2.57 -33.44 23.53
C SER A 602 -1.76 -32.22 23.96
N ASN A 603 -0.49 -32.41 24.30
CA ASN A 603 0.46 -31.35 24.61
C ASN A 603 1.21 -30.84 23.38
N TRP A 604 0.86 -31.30 22.17
CA TRP A 604 1.42 -30.76 20.92
C TRP A 604 0.40 -30.74 19.79
N TYR A 605 0.57 -29.82 18.85
CA TYR A 605 -0.28 -29.73 17.66
C TYR A 605 0.52 -29.54 16.37
N ALA A 606 -0.12 -29.87 15.25
CA ALA A 606 0.29 -29.47 13.92
C ALA A 606 -0.83 -28.59 13.33
N ASN A 607 -0.50 -27.38 12.86
CA ASN A 607 -1.48 -26.43 12.31
C ASN A 607 -0.96 -25.82 11.00
N CYS A 608 -1.60 -26.20 9.89
CA CYS A 608 -1.28 -25.65 8.58
C CYS A 608 -2.07 -24.37 8.24
N ARG A 609 -2.99 -23.88 9.08
CA ARG A 609 -3.78 -22.67 8.79
C ARG A 609 -2.92 -21.42 8.58
N THR A 610 -1.76 -21.33 9.24
CA THR A 610 -0.79 -20.24 9.05
C THR A 610 -0.17 -20.24 7.65
N LEU A 611 -0.06 -21.41 7.01
CA LEU A 611 0.34 -21.57 5.62
C LEU A 611 -0.78 -21.17 4.66
N LEU A 612 -2.01 -21.53 5.01
CA LEU A 612 -3.20 -21.40 4.16
C LEU A 612 -3.89 -20.02 4.22
N ASN A 613 -3.28 -19.04 4.89
CA ASN A 613 -3.82 -17.68 5.05
C ASN A 613 -3.07 -16.60 4.26
N THR A 614 -1.99 -16.93 3.53
CA THR A 614 -1.30 -15.93 2.70
C THR A 614 -1.01 -16.51 1.32
N PHE A 615 -1.23 -15.70 0.27
CA PHE A 615 -1.00 -16.14 -1.11
C PHE A 615 0.43 -16.61 -1.36
N LYS A 616 1.42 -15.90 -0.78
CA LYS A 616 2.85 -16.27 -0.90
C LYS A 616 3.13 -17.68 -0.38
N ARG A 617 2.63 -18.03 0.82
CA ARG A 617 2.88 -19.34 1.44
C ARG A 617 2.12 -20.45 0.73
N ILE A 618 0.86 -20.25 0.34
CA ILE A 618 0.09 -21.23 -0.44
C ILE A 618 0.75 -21.45 -1.81
N HIS A 619 1.23 -20.40 -2.46
CA HIS A 619 1.95 -20.51 -3.72
C HIS A 619 3.21 -21.38 -3.57
N GLN A 620 4.03 -21.17 -2.54
CA GLN A 620 5.21 -22.01 -2.27
C GLN A 620 4.83 -23.45 -1.89
N LEU A 621 3.81 -23.62 -1.05
CA LEU A 621 3.29 -24.93 -0.68
C LEU A 621 2.75 -25.72 -1.89
N SER A 622 2.11 -25.02 -2.83
CA SER A 622 1.61 -25.64 -4.07
C SER A 622 2.73 -26.17 -4.96
N ASP A 623 3.92 -25.55 -4.95
CA ASP A 623 5.08 -26.08 -5.67
C ASP A 623 5.50 -27.45 -5.13
N PHE A 624 5.57 -27.60 -3.79
CA PHE A 624 5.90 -28.87 -3.15
C PHE A 624 4.89 -29.97 -3.46
N VAL A 625 3.59 -29.65 -3.38
CA VAL A 625 2.52 -30.63 -3.65
C VAL A 625 2.52 -31.05 -5.12
N LEU A 626 2.73 -30.13 -6.07
CA LEU A 626 2.85 -30.44 -7.49
C LEU A 626 4.11 -31.27 -7.79
N ALA A 627 5.26 -30.92 -7.19
CA ALA A 627 6.49 -31.70 -7.30
C ALA A 627 6.29 -33.14 -6.81
N PHE A 628 5.66 -33.31 -5.65
CA PHE A 628 5.37 -34.62 -5.07
C PHE A 628 4.41 -35.44 -5.95
N ALA A 629 3.30 -34.85 -6.39
CA ALA A 629 2.32 -35.54 -7.23
C ALA A 629 2.96 -36.02 -8.55
N LYS A 630 3.84 -35.21 -9.12
CA LYS A 630 4.63 -35.55 -10.31
C LYS A 630 5.64 -36.67 -10.04
N GLU A 631 6.38 -36.62 -8.94
CA GLU A 631 7.33 -37.66 -8.54
C GLU A 631 6.64 -39.02 -8.36
N LYS A 632 5.43 -39.04 -7.78
CA LYS A 632 4.64 -40.25 -7.60
C LYS A 632 3.91 -40.72 -8.86
N GLY A 633 3.99 -39.97 -9.96
CA GLY A 633 3.32 -40.33 -11.22
C GLY A 633 1.81 -40.41 -11.10
N LEU A 634 1.19 -39.55 -10.30
CA LEU A 634 -0.26 -39.58 -10.06
C LEU A 634 -0.99 -38.96 -11.25
N GLU A 635 -1.91 -39.72 -11.84
CA GLU A 635 -2.79 -39.25 -12.92
C GLU A 635 -4.19 -38.96 -12.38
N PHE A 636 -4.62 -37.69 -12.47
CA PHE A 636 -5.92 -37.23 -12.01
C PHE A 636 -6.37 -35.98 -12.76
N ASP A 637 -7.66 -35.66 -12.70
CA ASP A 637 -8.26 -34.53 -13.41
C ASP A 637 -8.15 -33.24 -12.61
N TYR A 638 -8.41 -33.27 -11.30
CA TYR A 638 -8.28 -32.11 -10.42
C TYR A 638 -8.02 -32.49 -8.95
N PHE A 639 -7.48 -31.53 -8.20
CA PHE A 639 -7.34 -31.59 -6.76
C PHE A 639 -8.66 -31.24 -6.07
N PHE A 640 -9.01 -31.94 -5.01
CA PHE A 640 -10.17 -31.61 -4.18
C PHE A 640 -9.74 -31.46 -2.72
N GLY A 641 -9.99 -30.29 -2.12
CA GLY A 641 -9.61 -30.03 -0.74
C GLY A 641 -10.70 -30.47 0.23
N VAL A 642 -10.34 -31.21 1.29
CA VAL A 642 -11.25 -31.49 2.41
C VAL A 642 -11.82 -30.15 2.93
N PRO A 643 -13.15 -30.01 3.09
CA PRO A 643 -13.79 -28.77 3.53
C PRO A 643 -13.20 -28.22 4.84
N GLU A 644 -13.14 -26.89 4.95
CA GLU A 644 -12.56 -26.12 6.08
C GLU A 644 -11.05 -26.27 6.31
N GLY A 645 -10.42 -27.36 5.86
CA GLY A 645 -8.98 -27.60 5.97
C GLY A 645 -8.20 -27.17 4.73
N ALA A 646 -8.42 -27.84 3.60
CA ALA A 646 -7.54 -27.75 2.43
C ALA A 646 -8.19 -27.15 1.17
N THR A 647 -9.42 -26.64 1.24
CA THR A 647 -10.16 -26.08 0.08
C THR A 647 -9.36 -25.00 -0.65
N LYS A 648 -8.83 -24.01 0.09
CA LYS A 648 -8.02 -22.91 -0.50
C LYS A 648 -6.77 -23.44 -1.23
N LEU A 649 -6.15 -24.49 -0.70
CA LEU A 649 -4.96 -25.09 -1.32
C LEU A 649 -5.33 -25.81 -2.61
N ALA A 650 -6.44 -26.54 -2.62
CA ALA A 650 -6.92 -27.23 -3.83
C ALA A 650 -7.25 -26.25 -4.96
N ASP A 651 -7.89 -25.12 -4.67
CA ASP A 651 -8.20 -24.09 -5.69
C ASP A 651 -6.92 -23.53 -6.33
N VAL A 652 -5.92 -23.19 -5.50
CA VAL A 652 -4.63 -22.69 -6.00
C VAL A 652 -3.86 -23.77 -6.75
N LEU A 653 -3.89 -25.02 -6.28
CA LEU A 653 -3.26 -26.16 -6.95
C LEU A 653 -3.87 -26.42 -8.31
N ASN A 654 -5.20 -26.39 -8.40
CA ASN A 654 -5.91 -26.49 -9.67
C ASN A 654 -5.45 -25.35 -10.58
N PHE A 655 -5.69 -24.09 -10.21
CA PHE A 655 -5.29 -22.92 -11.00
C PHE A 655 -3.84 -23.02 -11.50
N LYS A 656 -2.89 -23.31 -10.62
CA LYS A 656 -1.47 -23.42 -10.97
C LYS A 656 -1.17 -24.59 -11.89
N ARG A 657 -1.78 -25.75 -11.67
CA ARG A 657 -1.68 -26.91 -12.56
C ARG A 657 -2.24 -26.59 -13.95
N GLY A 658 -3.34 -25.82 -14.02
CA GLY A 658 -3.95 -25.43 -15.28
C GLY A 658 -3.05 -24.56 -16.14
N LEU A 659 -2.33 -23.64 -15.49
CA LEU A 659 -1.29 -22.83 -16.13
C LEU A 659 -0.06 -23.64 -16.58
N LEU A 660 0.24 -24.77 -15.95
CA LEU A 660 1.41 -25.60 -16.26
C LEU A 660 1.12 -26.65 -17.35
N GLU A 661 -0.08 -27.20 -17.37
CA GLU A 661 -0.47 -28.33 -18.24
C GLU A 661 -1.23 -27.91 -19.51
N ASP A 662 -1.46 -26.61 -19.71
CA ASP A 662 -2.20 -26.08 -20.87
C ASP A 662 -3.58 -26.75 -21.04
N GLN A 663 -4.26 -26.94 -19.91
CA GLN A 663 -5.57 -27.60 -19.81
C GLN A 663 -6.65 -26.53 -19.62
N PRO A 664 -7.28 -25.99 -20.68
CA PRO A 664 -8.22 -24.86 -20.61
C PRO A 664 -9.56 -25.18 -19.92
N GLN A 665 -9.78 -26.43 -19.46
CA GLN A 665 -11.02 -26.86 -18.81
C GLN A 665 -10.79 -27.52 -17.45
N GLN A 666 -10.04 -26.88 -16.57
CA GLN A 666 -9.94 -27.36 -15.20
C GLN A 666 -11.22 -27.10 -14.40
N ARG A 667 -11.56 -28.06 -13.56
CA ARG A 667 -12.73 -27.99 -12.69
C ARG A 667 -12.37 -27.41 -11.34
N LEU A 668 -13.13 -26.41 -10.93
CA LEU A 668 -13.11 -25.90 -9.56
C LEU A 668 -14.34 -26.46 -8.87
N VAL A 669 -14.14 -27.56 -8.15
CA VAL A 669 -15.18 -28.20 -7.33
C VAL A 669 -14.75 -28.09 -5.88
N MET A 670 -15.63 -27.56 -5.04
CA MET A 670 -15.39 -27.41 -3.60
C MET A 670 -16.45 -28.16 -2.80
N GLY A 671 -16.08 -28.66 -1.63
CA GLY A 671 -17.04 -29.25 -0.69
C GLY A 671 -17.67 -28.19 0.22
N ARG A 672 -18.91 -28.43 0.63
CA ARG A 672 -19.64 -27.59 1.58
C ARG A 672 -19.26 -27.96 3.01
N ALA A 673 -18.91 -26.96 3.81
CA ALA A 673 -18.70 -27.11 5.25
C ALA A 673 -19.95 -27.67 5.96
N LYS A 674 -21.14 -27.11 5.64
CA LYS A 674 -22.44 -27.60 6.09
C LYS A 674 -23.23 -28.16 4.90
N PRO A 675 -23.67 -29.44 4.94
CA PRO A 675 -24.50 -30.01 3.89
C PRO A 675 -25.84 -29.28 3.75
N LYS A 676 -26.42 -29.21 2.55
CA LYS A 676 -27.83 -28.78 2.39
C LYS A 676 -28.79 -29.81 2.98
N GLU A 677 -29.96 -29.35 3.44
CA GLU A 677 -31.00 -30.24 3.96
C GLU A 677 -31.67 -31.09 2.86
N HIS A 678 -31.70 -30.58 1.63
CA HIS A 678 -32.33 -31.21 0.47
C HIS A 678 -31.45 -31.10 -0.79
N GLY A 679 -31.66 -32.01 -1.75
CA GLY A 679 -30.93 -32.07 -3.02
C GLY A 679 -30.23 -33.41 -3.27
N SER A 680 -29.73 -33.61 -4.49
CA SER A 680 -28.91 -34.78 -4.82
C SER A 680 -27.60 -34.76 -4.02
N VAL A 681 -26.85 -35.88 -3.97
CA VAL A 681 -25.53 -35.95 -3.32
C VAL A 681 -24.61 -34.82 -3.82
N GLN A 682 -24.70 -34.50 -5.12
CA GLN A 682 -23.99 -33.39 -5.75
C GLN A 682 -24.32 -32.04 -5.09
N ASP A 683 -25.60 -31.69 -5.03
CA ASP A 683 -26.07 -30.39 -4.52
C ASP A 683 -25.94 -30.27 -3.00
N LYS A 684 -26.00 -31.42 -2.33
CA LYS A 684 -25.96 -31.53 -0.87
C LYS A 684 -24.59 -31.25 -0.32
N TYR A 685 -23.55 -31.80 -0.95
CA TYR A 685 -22.19 -31.76 -0.41
C TYR A 685 -21.22 -30.88 -1.20
N PHE A 686 -21.53 -30.46 -2.43
CA PHE A 686 -20.57 -29.77 -3.29
C PHE A 686 -21.06 -28.42 -3.84
N ILE A 687 -20.10 -27.61 -4.28
CA ILE A 687 -20.25 -26.41 -5.10
C ILE A 687 -19.42 -26.66 -6.37
N GLY A 688 -20.06 -26.62 -7.54
CA GLY A 688 -19.51 -27.11 -8.80
C GLY A 688 -20.11 -28.46 -9.20
N GLU A 689 -19.81 -28.95 -10.40
CA GLU A 689 -20.31 -30.22 -10.94
C GLU A 689 -19.21 -31.29 -10.95
N ILE A 690 -19.44 -32.41 -10.25
CA ILE A 690 -18.67 -33.66 -10.37
C ILE A 690 -19.36 -34.48 -11.45
N LYS A 691 -18.60 -34.95 -12.43
CA LYS A 691 -19.11 -35.85 -13.47
C LYS A 691 -18.69 -37.27 -13.15
N GLU A 692 -19.54 -38.20 -13.56
CA GLU A 692 -19.29 -39.64 -13.45
C GLU A 692 -17.94 -39.97 -14.10
N GLY A 693 -17.05 -40.60 -13.33
CA GLY A 693 -15.71 -41.02 -13.76
C GLY A 693 -14.60 -40.00 -13.53
N ASP A 694 -14.87 -38.80 -12.99
CA ASP A 694 -13.84 -37.80 -12.69
C ASP A 694 -12.77 -38.37 -11.74
N LYS A 695 -11.49 -38.32 -12.13
CA LYS A 695 -10.36 -38.76 -11.32
C LYS A 695 -9.92 -37.65 -10.36
N VAL A 696 -10.03 -37.87 -9.06
CA VAL A 696 -9.82 -36.83 -8.04
C VAL A 696 -8.69 -37.21 -7.08
N LEU A 697 -7.74 -36.28 -6.88
CA LEU A 697 -6.74 -36.37 -5.82
C LEU A 697 -7.17 -35.50 -4.64
N VAL A 698 -7.50 -36.14 -3.51
CA VAL A 698 -8.03 -35.43 -2.33
C VAL A 698 -6.87 -34.91 -1.48
N ILE A 699 -6.90 -33.63 -1.12
CA ILE A 699 -5.88 -32.99 -0.28
C ILE A 699 -6.46 -32.72 1.11
N GLU A 700 -5.70 -33.07 2.15
CA GLU A 700 -5.95 -32.70 3.54
C GLU A 700 -4.72 -31.96 4.09
N ASP A 701 -4.93 -30.97 4.96
CA ASP A 701 -3.85 -30.19 5.53
C ASP A 701 -3.16 -30.95 6.67
N VAL A 702 -3.89 -31.31 7.73
CA VAL A 702 -3.40 -32.11 8.85
C VAL A 702 -4.34 -33.28 9.10
N THR A 703 -3.84 -34.51 9.04
CA THR A 703 -4.64 -35.70 9.37
C THR A 703 -4.30 -36.24 10.77
N THR A 704 -5.35 -36.63 11.51
CA THR A 704 -5.29 -37.30 12.83
C THR A 704 -5.88 -38.71 12.71
N THR A 705 -7.18 -38.87 12.99
CA THR A 705 -7.93 -40.12 12.82
C THR A 705 -8.51 -40.29 11.41
N GLY A 706 -8.31 -39.29 10.53
CA GLY A 706 -8.75 -39.29 9.13
C GLY A 706 -10.26 -39.19 8.93
N GLN A 707 -11.05 -38.87 9.96
CA GLN A 707 -12.51 -38.90 9.90
C GLN A 707 -13.08 -37.98 8.81
N SER A 708 -12.59 -36.74 8.72
CA SER A 708 -13.02 -35.75 7.71
C SER A 708 -12.62 -36.16 6.31
N LEU A 709 -11.40 -36.67 6.13
CA LEU A 709 -10.89 -37.19 4.87
C LEU A 709 -11.71 -38.38 4.37
N ILE A 710 -11.93 -39.40 5.21
CA ILE A 710 -12.72 -40.59 4.87
C ILE A 710 -14.16 -40.21 4.49
N LYS A 711 -14.78 -39.31 5.26
CA LYS A 711 -16.12 -38.79 4.96
C LYS A 711 -16.18 -38.11 3.60
N THR A 712 -15.20 -37.24 3.31
CA THR A 712 -15.11 -36.51 2.04
C THR A 712 -14.94 -37.47 0.85
N ILE A 713 -14.09 -38.48 1.00
CA ILE A 713 -13.87 -39.52 -0.02
C ILE A 713 -15.14 -40.32 -0.29
N GLY A 714 -15.88 -40.70 0.76
CA GLY A 714 -17.17 -41.37 0.61
C GLY A 714 -18.18 -40.54 -0.18
N GLN A 715 -18.28 -39.25 0.12
CA GLN A 715 -19.16 -38.32 -0.58
C GLN A 715 -18.77 -38.13 -2.05
N LEU A 716 -17.47 -38.05 -2.35
CA LEU A 716 -16.98 -37.94 -3.73
C LEU A 716 -17.31 -39.20 -4.55
N LYS A 717 -17.10 -40.39 -3.97
CA LYS A 717 -17.45 -41.66 -4.60
C LYS A 717 -18.95 -41.81 -4.84
N GLU A 718 -19.77 -41.38 -3.88
CA GLU A 718 -21.23 -41.38 -4.01
C GLU A 718 -21.72 -40.41 -5.10
N ALA A 719 -20.97 -39.32 -5.35
CA ALA A 719 -21.21 -38.38 -6.45
C ALA A 719 -20.62 -38.83 -7.81
N GLY A 720 -20.06 -40.04 -7.91
CA GLY A 720 -19.56 -40.61 -9.16
C GLY A 720 -18.08 -40.35 -9.47
N ALA A 721 -17.32 -39.75 -8.55
CA ALA A 721 -15.88 -39.54 -8.74
C ALA A 721 -15.05 -40.80 -8.43
N ILE A 722 -13.97 -40.98 -9.20
CA ILE A 722 -12.91 -41.95 -8.94
C ILE A 722 -11.81 -41.27 -8.11
N VAL A 723 -11.80 -41.53 -6.80
CA VAL A 723 -10.73 -41.02 -5.93
C VAL A 723 -9.44 -41.80 -6.16
N VAL A 724 -8.48 -41.19 -6.85
CA VAL A 724 -7.19 -41.83 -7.21
C VAL A 724 -6.24 -41.96 -6.02
N GLY A 725 -6.44 -41.10 -5.02
CA GLY A 725 -5.61 -41.06 -3.83
C GLY A 725 -6.01 -39.91 -2.91
N ALA A 726 -5.42 -39.93 -1.72
CA ALA A 726 -5.51 -38.87 -0.74
C ALA A 726 -4.10 -38.47 -0.29
N LEU A 727 -3.87 -37.18 -0.11
CA LEU A 727 -2.57 -36.60 0.21
C LEU A 727 -2.70 -35.65 1.42
N ALA A 728 -2.11 -36.03 2.55
CA ALA A 728 -2.01 -35.17 3.72
C ALA A 728 -0.69 -34.38 3.72
N LEU A 729 -0.72 -33.07 4.03
CA LEU A 729 0.53 -32.32 4.21
C LEU A 729 1.29 -32.82 5.45
N VAL A 730 0.55 -33.03 6.55
CA VAL A 730 1.10 -33.58 7.80
C VAL A 730 0.20 -34.70 8.32
N ASP A 731 0.77 -35.90 8.48
CA ASP A 731 0.12 -37.04 9.13
C ASP A 731 0.62 -37.15 10.58
N ARG A 732 -0.26 -36.96 11.57
CA ARG A 732 0.11 -37.08 13.00
C ARG A 732 0.37 -38.53 13.44
N MET A 733 0.16 -39.51 12.57
CA MET A 733 0.40 -40.94 12.79
C MET A 733 -0.53 -41.58 13.84
N GLU A 734 -1.57 -40.87 14.27
CA GLU A 734 -2.51 -41.35 15.29
C GLU A 734 -3.38 -42.49 14.75
N LYS A 735 -3.59 -43.52 15.59
CA LYS A 735 -4.57 -44.57 15.32
C LYS A 735 -5.96 -44.11 15.75
N ARG A 736 -6.95 -44.55 14.98
CA ARG A 736 -8.38 -44.40 15.28
C ARG A 736 -8.75 -45.19 16.52
N ASP A 737 -9.96 -44.98 17.04
CA ASP A 737 -10.44 -45.67 18.26
C ASP A 737 -10.58 -47.19 18.07
N ASP A 738 -10.70 -47.65 16.82
CA ASP A 738 -10.69 -49.06 16.41
C ASP A 738 -9.27 -49.66 16.27
N GLY A 739 -8.22 -48.87 16.53
CA GLY A 739 -6.82 -49.28 16.44
C GLY A 739 -6.24 -49.28 15.01
N VAL A 740 -6.99 -48.80 14.02
CA VAL A 740 -6.58 -48.77 12.60
C VAL A 740 -5.94 -47.41 12.26
N SER A 741 -4.88 -47.42 11.44
CA SER A 741 -4.27 -46.17 10.94
C SER A 741 -5.10 -45.57 9.81
N VAL A 742 -4.95 -44.27 9.53
CA VAL A 742 -5.62 -43.61 8.39
C VAL A 742 -5.28 -44.27 7.07
N GLU A 743 -4.00 -44.64 6.89
CA GLU A 743 -3.53 -45.35 5.70
C GLU A 743 -4.23 -46.70 5.51
N GLN A 744 -4.36 -47.49 6.58
CA GLN A 744 -5.05 -48.78 6.50
C GLN A 744 -6.56 -48.59 6.26
N ALA A 745 -7.20 -47.63 6.92
CA ALA A 745 -8.63 -47.34 6.74
C ALA A 745 -8.98 -46.85 5.31
N LEU A 746 -8.06 -46.15 4.64
CA LEU A 746 -8.20 -45.74 3.24
C LEU A 746 -7.86 -46.87 2.27
N SER A 747 -6.84 -47.67 2.58
CA SER A 747 -6.50 -48.87 1.81
C SER A 747 -7.65 -49.88 1.78
N ASP A 748 -8.36 -50.07 2.90
CA ASP A 748 -9.54 -50.93 2.98
C ASP A 748 -10.69 -50.44 2.07
N GLN A 749 -10.69 -49.15 1.71
CA GLN A 749 -11.61 -48.54 0.74
C GLN A 749 -11.02 -48.45 -0.67
N GLY A 750 -9.86 -49.05 -0.92
CA GLY A 750 -9.17 -49.01 -2.21
C GLY A 750 -8.62 -47.64 -2.60
N VAL A 751 -8.30 -46.77 -1.63
CA VAL A 751 -7.72 -45.44 -1.88
C VAL A 751 -6.27 -45.39 -1.40
N LEU A 752 -5.36 -44.99 -2.28
CA LEU A 752 -3.96 -44.77 -1.94
C LEU A 752 -3.82 -43.56 -1.02
N PHE A 753 -3.10 -43.71 0.09
CA PHE A 753 -2.82 -42.61 1.01
C PHE A 753 -1.36 -42.19 0.96
N PHE A 754 -1.14 -40.90 0.82
CA PHE A 754 0.16 -40.25 0.76
C PHE A 754 0.26 -39.21 1.87
N ARG A 755 1.50 -38.97 2.31
CA ARG A 755 1.85 -37.95 3.29
C ARG A 755 3.11 -37.23 2.84
N LEU A 756 3.12 -35.91 2.88
CA LEU A 756 4.33 -35.13 2.60
C LEU A 756 5.29 -35.18 3.79
N SER A 757 4.75 -35.18 5.01
CA SER A 757 5.53 -35.31 6.23
C SER A 757 4.80 -36.07 7.34
N LYS A 758 5.57 -36.73 8.20
CA LYS A 758 5.09 -37.30 9.46
C LYS A 758 5.18 -36.24 10.54
N GLY A 759 4.08 -35.99 11.26
CA GLY A 759 4.05 -35.08 12.40
C GLY A 759 5.05 -35.45 13.49
N THR A 760 5.33 -36.75 13.68
CA THR A 760 6.38 -37.25 14.58
C THR A 760 7.78 -36.82 14.16
N GLU A 761 8.06 -36.77 12.86
CA GLU A 761 9.34 -36.31 12.34
C GLU A 761 9.51 -34.80 12.51
N LEU A 762 8.48 -34.02 12.19
CA LEU A 762 8.48 -32.58 12.41
C LEU A 762 8.62 -32.24 13.90
N LEU A 763 7.92 -32.96 14.78
CA LEU A 763 8.02 -32.77 16.23
C LEU A 763 9.43 -33.07 16.75
N LYS A 764 10.06 -34.15 16.27
CA LYS A 764 11.44 -34.49 16.65
C LYS A 764 12.42 -33.39 16.25
N ARG A 765 12.33 -32.89 15.01
CA ARG A 765 13.17 -31.79 14.51
C ARG A 765 12.92 -30.49 15.29
N TYR A 766 11.65 -30.16 15.57
CA TYR A 766 11.27 -29.00 16.38
C TYR A 766 11.92 -29.04 17.77
N VAL A 767 11.88 -30.18 18.46
CA VAL A 767 12.53 -30.34 19.78
C VAL A 767 14.04 -30.16 19.67
N GLN A 768 14.68 -30.74 18.66
CA GLN A 768 16.13 -30.60 18.42
C GLN A 768 16.55 -29.15 18.12
N GLU A 769 15.78 -28.42 17.32
CA GLU A 769 16.02 -26.99 17.04
C GLU A 769 15.89 -26.14 18.30
N LYS A 770 14.87 -26.38 19.12
CA LYS A 770 14.66 -25.65 20.38
C LYS A 770 15.74 -25.95 21.41
N GLU A 771 16.19 -27.19 21.53
CA GLU A 771 17.31 -27.56 22.41
C GLU A 771 18.67 -26.98 21.95
N ALA A 772 18.85 -26.74 20.64
CA ALA A 772 20.05 -26.12 20.08
C ALA A 772 20.07 -24.58 20.24
N GLU A 773 18.91 -23.94 20.38
CA GLU A 773 18.79 -22.51 20.71
C GLU A 773 19.22 -22.26 22.17
N LYS A 774 20.30 -21.48 22.39
CA LYS A 774 20.84 -21.20 23.73
C LYS A 774 19.77 -20.61 24.67
N GLY A 775 19.25 -21.44 25.58
CA GLY A 775 18.37 -21.00 26.68
C GLY A 775 16.91 -21.47 26.61
N LEU A 776 16.50 -22.24 25.59
CA LEU A 776 15.13 -22.77 25.45
C LEU A 776 15.09 -24.28 25.68
N VAL A 777 15.12 -24.72 26.93
CA VAL A 777 14.91 -26.14 27.27
C VAL A 777 13.40 -26.38 27.41
N LEU A 778 12.83 -27.19 26.52
CA LEU A 778 11.45 -27.66 26.66
C LEU A 778 11.30 -28.47 27.95
N ASP A 779 10.21 -28.27 28.68
CA ASP A 779 9.95 -28.97 29.95
C ASP A 779 9.93 -30.50 29.72
N GLN A 780 10.84 -31.19 30.38
CA GLN A 780 10.99 -32.65 30.30
C GLN A 780 9.73 -33.40 30.77
N ASN A 781 8.89 -32.78 31.62
CA ASN A 781 7.61 -33.34 32.01
C ASN A 781 6.61 -33.31 30.84
N VAL A 782 6.64 -32.25 30.03
CA VAL A 782 5.77 -32.11 28.84
C VAL A 782 6.20 -33.10 27.76
N LEU A 783 7.50 -33.29 27.54
CA LEU A 783 7.99 -34.30 26.60
C LEU A 783 7.59 -35.73 27.01
N LYS A 784 7.65 -36.05 28.30
CA LYS A 784 7.13 -37.33 28.82
C LYS A 784 5.62 -37.47 28.67
N GLN A 785 4.85 -36.39 28.82
CA GLN A 785 3.41 -36.42 28.57
C GLN A 785 3.12 -36.75 27.10
N ILE A 786 3.88 -36.18 26.16
CA ILE A 786 3.77 -36.51 24.73
C ILE A 786 4.12 -37.98 24.45
N GLU A 787 5.14 -38.55 25.11
CA GLU A 787 5.45 -39.99 24.99
C GLU A 787 4.29 -40.88 25.48
N VAL A 788 3.63 -40.49 26.57
CA VAL A 788 2.42 -41.16 27.07
C VAL A 788 1.27 -41.03 26.07
N GLU A 789 1.06 -39.84 25.50
CA GLU A 789 0.06 -39.60 24.46
C GLU A 789 0.26 -40.52 23.25
N PHE A 790 1.48 -40.72 22.79
CA PHE A 790 1.76 -41.63 21.68
C PHE A 790 1.33 -43.06 21.99
N THR A 791 1.57 -43.52 23.21
CA THR A 791 1.09 -44.84 23.64
C THR A 791 -0.44 -44.92 23.61
N VAL A 792 -1.13 -43.87 24.11
CA VAL A 792 -2.60 -43.79 24.12
C VAL A 792 -3.18 -43.72 22.71
N PHE A 793 -2.53 -42.99 21.80
CA PHE A 793 -2.98 -42.80 20.42
C PHE A 793 -2.44 -43.86 19.46
N GLY A 794 -1.71 -44.86 19.96
CA GLY A 794 -1.16 -45.95 19.15
C GLY A 794 -0.08 -45.51 18.16
N VAL A 795 0.59 -44.39 18.43
CA VAL A 795 1.75 -43.86 17.72
C VAL A 795 3.02 -44.52 18.29
N GLU A 796 4.00 -44.82 17.45
CA GLU A 796 5.28 -45.34 17.94
C GLU A 796 5.98 -44.29 18.84
N PRO A 797 6.47 -44.69 20.03
CA PRO A 797 7.20 -43.78 20.92
C PRO A 797 8.41 -43.15 20.23
N LEU A 798 8.63 -41.86 20.47
CA LEU A 798 9.79 -41.11 19.99
C LEU A 798 10.79 -40.92 21.12
N GLU A 799 12.05 -41.31 20.91
CA GLU A 799 13.15 -40.92 21.81
C GLU A 799 13.62 -39.49 21.48
N PHE A 800 13.36 -38.55 22.39
CA PHE A 800 13.95 -37.22 22.39
C PHE A 800 15.34 -37.31 23.08
N SER A 801 16.40 -37.52 22.32
CA SER A 801 17.73 -37.84 22.89
C SER A 801 18.32 -36.69 23.71
N THR A 802 18.64 -36.95 24.99
CA THR A 802 19.45 -36.06 25.83
C THR A 802 20.95 -36.24 25.53
N VAL A 803 21.68 -35.12 25.40
CA VAL A 803 23.14 -35.12 25.20
C VAL A 803 23.86 -35.74 26.41
N ALA A 804 24.40 -36.94 26.18
CA ALA A 804 25.60 -37.59 26.73
C ALA A 804 25.96 -37.41 28.23
N LYS A 805 25.67 -38.47 29.02
CA LYS A 805 26.50 -38.89 30.16
C LYS A 805 27.86 -39.40 29.66
N SER A 806 28.98 -38.73 29.98
CA SER A 806 30.24 -39.42 30.25
C SER A 806 31.28 -38.58 31.03
N LYS A 807 31.60 -39.08 32.23
CA LYS A 807 32.88 -39.05 32.97
C LYS A 807 33.28 -37.81 33.78
N GLN A 808 32.93 -37.92 35.05
CA GLN A 808 33.57 -37.32 36.21
C GLN A 808 34.84 -38.12 36.60
N THR A 809 35.93 -37.39 36.90
CA THR A 809 37.01 -37.66 37.90
C THR A 809 38.09 -38.73 37.64
N THR A 810 39.36 -38.29 37.51
CA THR A 810 40.47 -38.63 38.45
C THR A 810 41.73 -37.74 38.26
N LEU A 811 42.10 -37.03 39.34
CA LEU A 811 43.44 -36.74 39.93
C LEU A 811 44.58 -36.22 39.01
N VAL A 812 45.03 -34.96 39.17
CA VAL A 812 46.14 -34.51 40.06
C VAL A 812 47.47 -35.21 39.73
N GLU A 813 48.36 -34.54 38.97
CA GLU A 813 49.76 -34.26 39.38
C GLU A 813 50.61 -33.50 38.31
N VAL A 814 51.45 -32.59 38.83
CA VAL A 814 52.71 -32.02 38.32
C VAL A 814 52.68 -30.86 37.31
N ASP A 815 52.82 -29.69 37.92
CA ASP A 815 53.39 -28.42 37.45
C ASP A 815 54.82 -28.57 36.85
N GLN A 816 55.23 -27.58 36.05
CA GLN A 816 56.57 -27.33 35.48
C GLN A 816 56.92 -27.98 34.14
N GLN A 817 56.48 -27.32 33.07
CA GLN A 817 57.41 -26.86 32.04
C GLN A 817 56.84 -25.60 31.37
N GLU A 818 57.09 -24.47 32.02
CA GLU A 818 57.20 -23.18 31.32
C GLU A 818 58.24 -23.31 30.20
N THR A 819 57.87 -22.87 29.01
CA THR A 819 58.52 -21.83 28.19
C THR A 819 58.48 -22.22 26.71
N LYS A 820 57.86 -21.37 25.89
CA LYS A 820 57.80 -21.36 24.40
C LYS A 820 56.72 -22.18 23.70
N VAL A 821 55.43 -21.85 23.87
CA VAL A 821 54.45 -21.77 22.75
C VAL A 821 53.32 -20.78 23.12
N ASN A 822 53.65 -19.53 23.42
CA ASN A 822 52.64 -18.46 23.57
C ASN A 822 52.79 -17.48 22.41
N GLU A 823 52.31 -17.87 21.24
CA GLU A 823 52.20 -16.99 20.07
C GLU A 823 51.11 -17.41 19.05
N THR A 824 50.09 -18.17 19.45
CA THR A 824 49.08 -18.64 18.44
C THR A 824 47.63 -18.74 18.91
N LEU A 825 47.28 -18.40 20.16
CA LEU A 825 45.90 -18.57 20.65
C LEU A 825 45.38 -17.42 21.53
N GLN A 826 45.92 -16.21 21.34
CA GLN A 826 45.30 -14.95 21.77
C GLN A 826 45.00 -14.12 20.52
N THR A 827 43.85 -14.36 19.91
CA THR A 827 43.17 -13.44 18.97
C THR A 827 41.74 -13.90 18.68
N THR A 828 41.42 -15.18 18.89
CA THR A 828 40.10 -15.74 18.55
C THR A 828 38.99 -15.55 19.60
N ARG A 829 39.21 -14.70 20.63
CA ARG A 829 38.20 -14.44 21.68
C ARG A 829 37.69 -13.00 21.76
N GLU A 830 38.13 -12.13 20.85
CA GLU A 830 37.60 -10.77 20.69
C GLU A 830 36.80 -10.56 19.38
N GLU A 831 36.69 -11.60 18.53
CA GLU A 831 35.91 -11.54 17.26
C GLU A 831 34.48 -12.10 17.36
N GLU A 832 34.03 -12.65 18.49
CA GLU A 832 32.72 -13.31 18.61
C GLU A 832 31.58 -12.43 19.16
N ILE A 833 31.78 -11.12 19.42
CA ILE A 833 30.74 -10.23 19.99
C ILE A 833 30.29 -9.11 19.01
N LYS A 834 30.36 -9.33 17.69
CA LYS A 834 29.76 -8.42 16.68
C LYS A 834 28.87 -9.08 15.62
N LYS A 835 28.31 -10.27 15.93
CA LYS A 835 27.22 -10.89 15.18
C LYS A 835 25.92 -10.77 15.97
N GLU A 836 25.00 -9.90 15.55
CA GLU A 836 23.55 -10.09 15.68
C GLU A 836 22.80 -9.02 14.86
N GLU A 837 22.74 -9.19 13.54
CA GLU A 837 21.67 -8.65 12.69
C GLU A 837 21.28 -9.71 11.65
N GLN A 838 19.97 -9.91 11.49
CA GLN A 838 19.29 -10.94 10.71
C GLN A 838 19.51 -10.79 9.18
N PRO A 839 19.50 -11.91 8.42
CA PRO A 839 18.92 -11.89 7.06
C PRO A 839 18.04 -13.12 6.78
N THR A 840 16.76 -12.96 6.43
CA THR A 840 16.25 -12.84 5.05
C THR A 840 16.68 -13.97 4.10
N PHE A 841 15.69 -14.74 3.63
CA PHE A 841 15.69 -15.69 2.49
C PHE A 841 16.98 -15.74 1.65
N ASP A 842 17.76 -16.81 1.80
CA ASP A 842 18.78 -17.21 0.81
C ASP A 842 18.64 -18.73 0.54
N VAL A 843 18.02 -19.08 -0.59
CA VAL A 843 18.07 -20.43 -1.15
C VAL A 843 19.28 -20.45 -2.09
N ARG A 844 20.44 -20.85 -1.55
CA ARG A 844 21.66 -21.12 -2.31
C ARG A 844 22.21 -22.47 -1.88
N SER A 845 21.75 -23.52 -2.53
CA SER A 845 22.35 -24.85 -2.41
C SER A 845 22.93 -25.30 -3.74
N SER A 846 24.21 -25.71 -3.68
CA SER A 846 24.98 -26.55 -4.62
C SER A 846 26.03 -25.93 -5.56
N MET A 847 26.52 -24.71 -5.32
CA MET A 847 27.89 -24.35 -5.72
C MET A 847 28.54 -23.44 -4.67
N PRO A 848 29.84 -23.63 -4.33
CA PRO A 848 30.52 -22.74 -3.40
C PRO A 848 30.57 -21.34 -4.00
N GLN A 849 29.74 -20.43 -3.49
CA GLN A 849 29.83 -19.02 -3.86
C GLN A 849 31.15 -18.47 -3.32
N LYS A 850 32.10 -18.25 -4.22
CA LYS A 850 33.26 -17.43 -3.92
C LYS A 850 32.78 -16.02 -3.57
N SER A 851 33.03 -15.59 -2.34
CA SER A 851 32.86 -14.20 -1.94
C SER A 851 34.03 -13.40 -2.50
N TRP A 852 33.81 -12.66 -3.59
CA TRP A 852 34.81 -11.75 -4.12
C TRP A 852 34.86 -10.45 -3.31
N PHE A 853 36.06 -10.04 -2.88
CA PHE A 853 36.26 -8.78 -2.17
C PHE A 853 36.20 -7.58 -3.13
N SER A 854 36.49 -7.80 -4.42
CA SER A 854 36.38 -6.76 -5.46
C SER A 854 35.82 -7.29 -6.78
N TYR A 855 35.20 -6.39 -7.56
CA TYR A 855 34.75 -6.69 -8.92
C TYR A 855 35.92 -7.10 -9.85
N LEU A 856 37.13 -6.57 -9.65
CA LEU A 856 38.30 -6.93 -10.45
C LEU A 856 38.74 -8.38 -10.24
N GLU A 857 38.72 -8.85 -9.00
CA GLU A 857 38.97 -10.27 -8.69
C GLU A 857 37.91 -11.16 -9.30
N GLN A 858 36.63 -10.75 -9.21
CA GLN A 858 35.54 -11.47 -9.88
C GLN A 858 35.78 -11.60 -11.39
N LEU A 859 36.30 -10.54 -12.05
CA LEU A 859 36.63 -10.62 -13.46
C LEU A 859 37.78 -11.59 -13.74
N LYS A 860 38.85 -11.56 -12.95
CA LYS A 860 40.01 -12.47 -13.12
C LYS A 860 39.60 -13.92 -12.91
N ASP A 861 38.88 -14.21 -11.83
CA ASP A 861 38.37 -15.55 -11.50
C ASP A 861 37.47 -16.10 -12.60
N ARG A 862 36.52 -15.30 -13.10
CA ARG A 862 35.61 -15.73 -14.17
C ARG A 862 36.34 -16.01 -15.47
N THR A 863 37.37 -15.23 -15.79
CA THR A 863 38.22 -15.51 -16.96
C THR A 863 38.96 -16.83 -16.79
N GLU A 864 39.47 -17.11 -15.59
CA GLU A 864 40.17 -18.35 -15.29
C GLU A 864 39.24 -19.57 -15.29
N GLU A 865 38.01 -19.42 -14.83
CA GLU A 865 37.00 -20.48 -14.81
C GLU A 865 36.47 -20.79 -16.21
N THR A 866 36.08 -19.76 -16.96
CA THR A 866 35.43 -19.92 -18.28
C THR A 866 36.41 -20.00 -19.44
N LYS A 867 37.70 -19.72 -19.20
CA LYS A 867 38.77 -19.65 -20.20
C LYS A 867 38.45 -18.70 -21.38
N ASN A 868 37.65 -17.66 -21.12
CA ASN A 868 37.31 -16.63 -22.08
C ASN A 868 37.06 -15.29 -21.37
N ILE A 869 36.99 -14.19 -22.14
CA ILE A 869 36.66 -12.84 -21.62
C ILE A 869 35.38 -12.27 -22.24
N ILE A 870 34.51 -13.14 -22.74
CA ILE A 870 33.33 -12.75 -23.51
C ILE A 870 32.26 -12.20 -22.57
N CYS A 871 31.75 -11.03 -22.94
CA CYS A 871 30.58 -10.41 -22.36
C CYS A 871 29.41 -10.60 -23.35
N MET A 872 28.42 -11.40 -22.96
CA MET A 872 27.22 -11.61 -23.76
C MET A 872 26.24 -10.46 -23.52
N GLY A 873 26.09 -9.58 -24.50
CA GLY A 873 25.08 -8.52 -24.48
C GLY A 873 23.68 -9.11 -24.64
N MET A 874 22.70 -8.61 -23.88
CA MET A 874 21.29 -9.01 -24.01
C MET A 874 20.45 -7.80 -24.42
N ASP A 875 20.01 -7.82 -25.68
CA ASP A 875 19.28 -6.76 -26.37
C ASP A 875 18.05 -7.35 -27.10
N PRO A 876 17.05 -7.84 -26.34
CA PRO A 876 15.94 -8.58 -26.93
C PRO A 876 15.05 -7.73 -27.84
N LEU A 877 14.77 -8.28 -29.01
CA LEU A 877 13.83 -7.78 -30.00
C LEU A 877 12.83 -8.90 -30.27
N LEU A 878 11.57 -8.72 -29.86
CA LEU A 878 10.54 -9.76 -29.95
C LEU A 878 10.40 -10.31 -31.37
N GLU A 879 10.51 -9.46 -32.40
CA GLU A 879 10.46 -9.84 -33.81
C GLU A 879 11.66 -10.66 -34.28
N LYS A 880 12.74 -10.69 -33.49
CA LYS A 880 13.93 -11.50 -33.74
C LYS A 880 13.97 -12.80 -32.94
N ILE A 881 13.06 -13.00 -32.00
CA ILE A 881 12.99 -14.20 -31.17
C ILE A 881 12.16 -15.27 -31.91
N PRO A 882 12.66 -16.51 -32.07
CA PRO A 882 11.98 -17.56 -32.84
C PRO A 882 10.89 -18.31 -32.03
N LEU A 883 10.34 -17.66 -31.00
CA LEU A 883 9.26 -18.21 -30.17
C LEU A 883 7.94 -17.50 -30.54
N PRO A 884 6.81 -18.22 -30.58
CA PRO A 884 5.52 -17.64 -30.94
C PRO A 884 5.08 -16.59 -29.93
N CYS A 885 4.74 -15.41 -30.43
CA CYS A 885 4.16 -14.31 -29.67
C CYS A 885 2.86 -13.88 -30.36
N ASN A 886 1.76 -14.57 -30.02
CA ASN A 886 0.47 -14.46 -30.72
C ASN A 886 -0.39 -13.28 -30.24
N SER A 887 -0.05 -12.70 -29.08
CA SER A 887 -0.68 -11.54 -28.48
C SER A 887 0.38 -10.62 -27.86
N LYS A 888 0.08 -9.33 -27.74
CA LYS A 888 0.93 -8.36 -27.02
C LYS A 888 0.59 -8.29 -25.52
N SER A 889 0.02 -9.34 -24.94
CA SER A 889 -0.28 -9.36 -23.50
C SER A 889 1.01 -9.32 -22.68
N GLU A 890 0.95 -8.73 -21.49
CA GLU A 890 2.11 -8.62 -20.61
C GLU A 890 2.70 -9.99 -20.23
N GLU A 891 1.83 -10.99 -20.03
CA GLU A 891 2.25 -12.35 -19.69
C GLU A 891 3.01 -13.02 -20.84
N GLN A 892 2.53 -12.89 -22.07
CA GLN A 892 3.18 -13.51 -23.22
C GLN A 892 4.53 -12.86 -23.53
N VAL A 893 4.61 -11.53 -23.43
CA VAL A 893 5.88 -10.81 -23.60
C VAL A 893 6.88 -11.22 -22.51
N THR A 894 6.45 -11.27 -21.24
CA THR A 894 7.31 -11.74 -20.14
C THR A 894 7.82 -13.14 -20.42
N HIS A 895 6.92 -14.04 -20.81
CA HIS A 895 7.21 -15.43 -21.08
C HIS A 895 8.23 -15.59 -22.22
N VAL A 896 7.99 -14.99 -23.39
CA VAL A 896 8.84 -15.12 -24.57
C VAL A 896 10.26 -14.63 -24.29
N LEU A 897 10.39 -13.45 -23.65
CA LEU A 897 11.69 -12.88 -23.30
C LEU A 897 12.45 -13.76 -22.30
N THR A 898 11.76 -14.22 -21.27
CA THR A 898 12.34 -15.07 -20.23
C THR A 898 12.79 -16.41 -20.80
N ARG A 899 11.90 -17.07 -21.55
CA ARG A 899 12.14 -18.38 -22.15
C ARG A 899 13.34 -18.35 -23.10
N PHE A 900 13.44 -17.32 -23.93
CA PHE A 900 14.53 -17.17 -24.89
C PHE A 900 15.91 -17.20 -24.22
N TYR A 901 16.12 -16.43 -23.15
CA TYR A 901 17.40 -16.40 -22.45
C TYR A 901 17.62 -17.59 -21.51
N LEU A 902 16.57 -18.12 -20.86
CA LEU A 902 16.71 -19.30 -20.02
C LEU A 902 17.04 -20.56 -20.83
N ASP A 903 16.56 -20.67 -22.07
CA ASP A 903 16.94 -21.78 -22.95
C ASP A 903 18.41 -21.70 -23.39
N MET A 904 18.90 -20.50 -23.69
CA MET A 904 20.33 -20.30 -23.92
C MET A 904 21.16 -20.67 -22.69
N LEU A 905 20.74 -20.25 -21.49
CA LEU A 905 21.42 -20.60 -20.25
C LEU A 905 21.46 -22.13 -20.02
N ARG A 906 20.36 -22.84 -20.28
CA ARG A 906 20.30 -24.30 -20.20
C ARG A 906 21.21 -24.99 -21.22
N ALA A 907 21.26 -24.49 -22.46
CA ALA A 907 22.17 -25.02 -23.47
C ALA A 907 23.64 -24.77 -23.08
N MET A 908 23.96 -23.59 -22.54
CA MET A 908 25.30 -23.28 -22.00
C MET A 908 25.67 -24.23 -20.86
N GLU A 909 24.73 -24.54 -19.96
CA GLU A 909 24.92 -25.48 -18.87
C GLU A 909 25.16 -26.91 -19.37
N GLY A 910 24.35 -27.38 -20.32
CA GLY A 910 24.48 -28.71 -20.92
C GLY A 910 25.83 -28.94 -21.60
N GLU A 911 26.44 -27.88 -22.13
CA GLU A 911 27.77 -27.94 -22.77
C GLU A 911 28.90 -27.36 -21.91
N ASN A 912 28.64 -27.02 -20.65
CA ASN A 912 29.57 -26.36 -19.73
C ASN A 912 30.34 -25.18 -20.38
N THR A 913 29.63 -24.37 -21.16
CA THR A 913 30.21 -23.28 -21.95
C THR A 913 29.49 -21.97 -21.60
N PHE A 914 30.04 -21.24 -20.64
CA PHE A 914 29.47 -19.99 -20.14
C PHE A 914 30.25 -18.76 -20.63
N PRO A 915 29.59 -17.61 -20.85
CA PRO A 915 30.29 -16.36 -21.00
C PRO A 915 30.96 -15.97 -19.67
N ALA A 916 32.03 -15.19 -19.76
CA ALA A 916 32.68 -14.63 -18.58
C ALA A 916 31.78 -13.64 -17.82
N LEU A 917 30.85 -13.00 -18.52
CA LEU A 917 29.91 -12.01 -18.00
C LEU A 917 28.69 -11.87 -18.91
N VAL A 918 27.52 -11.50 -18.37
CA VAL A 918 26.35 -11.09 -19.17
C VAL A 918 26.02 -9.63 -18.98
N LYS A 919 25.51 -8.99 -20.03
CA LYS A 919 25.25 -7.56 -20.07
C LYS A 919 23.87 -7.22 -20.63
N PRO A 920 22.80 -7.32 -19.82
CA PRO A 920 21.49 -6.84 -20.24
C PRO A 920 21.46 -5.33 -20.46
N ASN A 921 20.97 -4.93 -21.62
CA ASN A 921 20.67 -3.53 -21.92
C ASN A 921 19.26 -3.23 -21.43
N ILE A 922 19.16 -2.53 -20.30
CA ILE A 922 17.90 -2.30 -19.59
C ILE A 922 16.85 -1.63 -20.48
N ALA A 923 17.26 -0.75 -21.41
CA ALA A 923 16.34 -0.07 -22.32
C ALA A 923 15.60 -1.04 -23.25
N TYR A 924 16.25 -2.13 -23.68
CA TYR A 924 15.62 -3.15 -24.53
C TYR A 924 14.59 -3.99 -23.78
N PHE A 925 14.60 -3.96 -22.45
CA PHE A 925 13.56 -4.57 -21.62
C PHE A 925 12.50 -3.52 -21.23
N GLU A 926 12.91 -2.30 -20.86
CA GLU A 926 12.03 -1.18 -20.51
C GLU A 926 11.02 -0.85 -21.62
N GLN A 927 11.39 -0.99 -22.90
CA GLN A 927 10.49 -0.75 -24.04
C GLN A 927 9.21 -1.62 -24.01
N TYR A 928 9.22 -2.73 -23.28
CA TYR A 928 8.08 -3.63 -23.11
C TYR A 928 7.34 -3.43 -21.77
N GLY A 929 7.57 -2.30 -21.09
CA GLY A 929 6.91 -1.97 -19.83
C GLY A 929 7.23 -2.96 -18.69
N PHE A 930 6.26 -3.21 -17.81
CA PHE A 930 6.45 -4.10 -16.67
C PHE A 930 6.74 -5.54 -17.08
N ALA A 931 6.22 -6.00 -18.21
CA ALA A 931 6.48 -7.34 -18.73
C ALA A 931 7.98 -7.56 -19.03
N GLY A 932 8.61 -6.61 -19.73
CA GLY A 932 10.05 -6.66 -20.01
C GLY A 932 10.90 -6.54 -18.76
N LEU A 933 10.52 -5.66 -17.82
CA LEU A 933 11.22 -5.51 -16.54
C LEU A 933 11.11 -6.75 -15.64
N ARG A 934 9.95 -7.41 -15.64
CA ARG A 934 9.74 -8.69 -14.93
C ARG A 934 10.62 -9.79 -15.53
N ALA A 935 10.64 -9.90 -16.86
CA ALA A 935 11.53 -10.83 -17.56
C ALA A 935 13.00 -10.54 -17.23
N LEU A 936 13.42 -9.28 -17.27
CA LEU A 936 14.78 -8.88 -16.90
C LEU A 936 15.14 -9.34 -15.49
N LYS A 937 14.24 -9.14 -14.51
CA LYS A 937 14.48 -9.54 -13.12
C LYS A 937 14.68 -11.06 -13.01
N MET A 938 13.84 -11.84 -13.68
CA MET A 938 13.94 -13.30 -13.71
C MET A 938 15.25 -13.77 -14.37
N ILE A 939 15.63 -13.16 -15.49
CA ILE A 939 16.87 -13.46 -16.21
C ILE A 939 18.10 -13.15 -15.34
N ILE A 940 18.16 -11.96 -14.74
CA ILE A 940 19.27 -11.58 -13.85
C ILE A 940 19.44 -12.60 -12.73
N SER A 941 18.36 -12.95 -12.04
CA SER A 941 18.40 -13.93 -10.95
C SER A 941 18.89 -15.31 -11.42
N ALA A 942 18.41 -15.80 -12.57
CA ALA A 942 18.81 -17.10 -13.09
C ALA A 942 20.30 -17.17 -13.47
N TYR A 943 20.84 -16.12 -14.11
CA TYR A 943 22.25 -16.07 -14.48
C TYR A 943 23.17 -15.92 -13.25
N GLN A 944 22.77 -15.11 -12.26
CA GLN A 944 23.53 -14.97 -11.01
C GLN A 944 23.56 -16.25 -10.17
N GLN A 945 22.46 -17.04 -10.18
CA GLN A 945 22.43 -18.35 -9.53
C GLN A 945 23.44 -19.33 -10.13
N LYS A 946 23.80 -19.17 -11.41
CA LYS A 946 24.89 -19.93 -12.07
C LYS A 946 26.27 -19.29 -11.88
N GLY A 947 26.39 -18.32 -10.98
CA GLY A 947 27.67 -17.64 -10.70
C GLY A 947 28.15 -16.71 -11.81
N ILE A 948 27.29 -16.37 -12.79
CA ILE A 948 27.65 -15.50 -13.91
C ILE A 948 27.42 -14.04 -13.51
N PRO A 949 28.46 -13.17 -13.51
CA PRO A 949 28.29 -11.77 -13.15
C PRO A 949 27.38 -11.03 -14.13
N VAL A 950 26.58 -10.10 -13.62
CA VAL A 950 25.64 -9.29 -14.38
C VAL A 950 26.08 -7.83 -14.42
N LEU A 951 26.34 -7.33 -15.63
CA LEU A 951 26.57 -5.91 -15.91
C LEU A 951 25.31 -5.28 -16.50
N ILE A 952 24.61 -4.40 -15.80
CA ILE A 952 23.46 -3.72 -16.41
C ILE A 952 23.95 -2.55 -17.27
N ASP A 953 23.71 -2.63 -18.57
CA ASP A 953 24.04 -1.57 -19.51
C ASP A 953 22.98 -0.47 -19.48
N ALA A 954 23.07 0.37 -18.44
CA ALA A 954 22.11 1.41 -18.11
C ALA A 954 22.43 2.77 -18.75
N LYS A 955 23.73 3.07 -18.96
CA LYS A 955 24.26 4.36 -19.46
C LYS A 955 23.67 5.59 -18.75
N ARG A 956 23.28 5.44 -17.48
CA ARG A 956 22.63 6.50 -16.69
C ARG A 956 23.65 7.57 -16.34
N GLY A 957 23.22 8.83 -16.31
CA GLY A 957 24.00 9.97 -15.88
C GLY A 957 23.02 11.13 -15.68
N ASP A 958 23.08 11.77 -14.52
CA ASP A 958 22.14 12.81 -14.08
C ASP A 958 22.80 13.64 -12.98
N ILE A 959 22.12 14.64 -12.42
CA ILE A 959 22.57 15.38 -11.24
C ILE A 959 22.67 14.47 -10.01
N GLY A 960 23.54 14.81 -9.06
CA GLY A 960 23.96 13.87 -8.00
C GLY A 960 22.85 13.17 -7.19
N THR A 961 21.77 13.85 -6.84
CA THR A 961 20.65 13.23 -6.09
C THR A 961 19.92 12.18 -6.92
N THR A 962 19.66 12.49 -8.20
CA THR A 962 19.02 11.56 -9.14
C THR A 962 19.95 10.40 -9.51
N ALA A 963 21.24 10.68 -9.73
CA ALA A 963 22.26 9.66 -9.92
C ALA A 963 22.34 8.68 -8.73
N GLY A 964 22.19 9.18 -7.49
CA GLY A 964 22.09 8.34 -6.29
C GLY A 964 20.88 7.41 -6.28
N ALA A 965 19.72 7.87 -6.76
CA ALA A 965 18.54 7.01 -6.89
C ALA A 965 18.73 5.93 -7.98
N TYR A 966 19.36 6.28 -9.11
CA TYR A 966 19.73 5.29 -10.14
C TYR A 966 20.73 4.26 -9.61
N ALA A 967 21.73 4.68 -8.82
CA ALA A 967 22.69 3.78 -8.20
C ALA A 967 22.00 2.77 -7.28
N LYS A 968 21.11 3.24 -6.39
CA LYS A 968 20.29 2.39 -5.51
C LYS A 968 19.41 1.42 -6.31
N SER A 969 18.74 1.88 -7.36
CA SER A 969 17.93 1.01 -8.20
C SER A 969 18.79 -0.11 -8.82
N LEU A 970 19.92 0.24 -9.46
CA LEU A 970 20.74 -0.72 -10.19
C LEU A 970 21.47 -1.71 -9.27
N PHE A 971 22.00 -1.26 -8.13
CA PHE A 971 22.77 -2.13 -7.23
C PHE A 971 21.91 -2.78 -6.14
N ASP A 972 20.92 -2.09 -5.57
CA ASP A 972 20.15 -2.62 -4.43
C ASP A 972 18.90 -3.37 -4.89
N PHE A 973 18.18 -2.87 -5.89
CA PHE A 973 16.98 -3.54 -6.41
C PHE A 973 17.32 -4.55 -7.51
N TRP A 974 18.05 -4.14 -8.54
CA TRP A 974 18.41 -5.04 -9.65
C TRP A 974 19.55 -5.99 -9.30
N LYS A 975 20.28 -5.73 -8.21
CA LYS A 975 21.41 -6.57 -7.74
C LYS A 975 22.53 -6.70 -8.77
N ALA A 976 22.77 -5.68 -9.60
CA ALA A 976 23.85 -5.70 -10.57
C ALA A 976 25.22 -5.90 -9.90
N ASP A 977 26.14 -6.59 -10.59
CA ASP A 977 27.54 -6.69 -10.19
C ASP A 977 28.34 -5.50 -10.75
N ALA A 978 27.96 -5.02 -11.93
CA ALA A 978 28.46 -3.79 -12.51
C ALA A 978 27.41 -3.05 -13.35
N ILE A 979 27.70 -1.80 -13.69
CA ILE A 979 26.81 -0.98 -14.54
C ILE A 979 27.60 -0.11 -15.53
N THR A 980 26.92 0.42 -16.55
CA THR A 980 27.46 1.51 -17.40
C THR A 980 26.90 2.89 -16.99
N VAL A 981 27.75 3.92 -17.00
CA VAL A 981 27.43 5.31 -16.57
C VAL A 981 27.92 6.34 -17.59
N ASN A 982 27.12 7.38 -17.82
CA ASN A 982 27.45 8.51 -18.69
C ASN A 982 28.16 9.63 -17.89
N PRO A 983 29.38 10.06 -18.28
CA PRO A 983 30.17 11.01 -17.48
C PRO A 983 29.87 12.50 -17.74
N TYR A 984 29.05 12.88 -18.73
CA TYR A 984 29.02 14.26 -19.21
C TYR A 984 28.38 15.27 -18.25
N PHE A 985 27.67 14.82 -17.22
CA PHE A 985 27.20 15.68 -16.11
C PHE A 985 28.31 16.01 -15.10
N GLY A 986 29.49 15.40 -15.25
CA GLY A 986 30.63 15.64 -14.38
C GLY A 986 30.61 14.78 -13.12
N HIS A 987 31.43 15.19 -12.16
CA HIS A 987 31.76 14.39 -10.98
C HIS A 987 30.54 14.05 -10.11
N ASP A 988 29.64 15.01 -9.87
CA ASP A 988 28.44 14.82 -9.06
C ASP A 988 27.48 13.80 -9.67
N GLY A 989 27.43 13.68 -11.00
CA GLY A 989 26.63 12.67 -11.68
C GLY A 989 27.23 11.26 -11.72
N VAL A 990 28.54 11.12 -11.53
CA VAL A 990 29.23 9.81 -11.56
C VAL A 990 29.49 9.29 -10.15
N ARG A 991 29.84 10.17 -9.19
CA ARG A 991 30.24 9.81 -7.83
C ARG A 991 29.28 8.85 -7.11
N PRO A 992 27.93 9.03 -7.15
CA PRO A 992 27.03 8.14 -6.42
C PRO A 992 27.12 6.68 -6.86
N PHE A 993 27.51 6.42 -8.11
CA PHE A 993 27.75 5.07 -8.61
C PHE A 993 29.10 4.52 -8.11
N LEU A 994 30.14 5.36 -8.06
CA LEU A 994 31.48 4.98 -7.61
C LEU A 994 31.52 4.60 -6.13
N GLU A 995 30.64 5.17 -5.30
CA GLU A 995 30.51 4.83 -3.87
C GLU A 995 30.14 3.34 -3.66
N TYR A 996 29.55 2.67 -4.67
CA TYR A 996 29.30 1.23 -4.62
C TYR A 996 30.54 0.40 -4.97
N CYS A 997 31.56 0.99 -5.59
CA CYS A 997 32.79 0.25 -5.91
C CYS A 997 33.57 -0.19 -4.67
N GLU A 998 33.44 0.54 -3.55
CA GLU A 998 33.98 0.12 -2.25
C GLU A 998 33.26 -1.12 -1.69
N LYS A 999 32.02 -1.37 -2.12
CA LYS A 999 31.22 -2.55 -1.77
C LYS A 999 31.45 -3.71 -2.75
N GLY A 1000 32.58 -3.70 -3.45
CA GLY A 1000 32.95 -4.74 -4.42
C GLY A 1000 32.22 -4.67 -5.77
N LYS A 1001 31.51 -3.57 -6.09
CA LYS A 1001 30.79 -3.40 -7.37
C LYS A 1001 31.63 -2.76 -8.48
N GLY A 1002 31.20 -2.95 -9.72
CA GLY A 1002 31.84 -2.36 -10.90
C GLY A 1002 31.07 -1.18 -11.52
N VAL A 1003 31.78 -0.18 -12.04
CA VAL A 1003 31.19 0.95 -12.78
C VAL A 1003 32.02 1.22 -14.03
N TYR A 1004 31.44 1.04 -15.21
CA TYR A 1004 32.05 1.34 -16.50
C TYR A 1004 31.59 2.70 -17.01
N ILE A 1005 32.52 3.63 -17.15
CA ILE A 1005 32.22 4.98 -17.60
C ILE A 1005 32.37 5.07 -19.13
N LEU A 1006 31.39 5.67 -19.80
CA LEU A 1006 31.44 5.88 -21.25
C LEU A 1006 32.61 6.80 -21.62
N CYS A 1007 33.64 6.27 -22.28
CA CYS A 1007 34.87 7.02 -22.61
C CYS A 1007 34.95 7.31 -24.12
N ARG A 1008 35.22 6.26 -24.92
CA ARG A 1008 35.23 6.32 -26.38
C ARG A 1008 34.28 5.27 -26.94
N THR A 1009 33.05 5.67 -27.27
CA THR A 1009 32.00 4.72 -27.69
C THR A 1009 32.06 4.41 -29.20
N SER A 1010 31.52 3.25 -29.62
CA SER A 1010 31.61 2.77 -31.02
C SER A 1010 30.53 3.28 -31.97
N ASN A 1011 29.58 4.10 -31.50
CA ASN A 1011 28.47 4.61 -32.32
C ASN A 1011 28.88 5.78 -33.22
N ASP A 1012 28.24 5.94 -34.38
CA ASP A 1012 28.59 6.96 -35.38
C ASP A 1012 28.60 8.39 -34.82
N GLY A 1013 27.55 8.77 -34.06
CA GLY A 1013 27.43 10.09 -33.43
C GLY A 1013 28.39 10.35 -32.26
N ALA A 1014 29.24 9.40 -31.88
CA ALA A 1014 30.24 9.62 -30.81
C ALA A 1014 31.16 10.81 -31.12
N ARG A 1015 31.46 11.02 -32.41
CA ARG A 1015 32.40 12.06 -32.89
C ARG A 1015 31.93 13.49 -32.58
N ASP A 1016 30.62 13.73 -32.51
CA ASP A 1016 30.04 15.06 -32.30
C ASP A 1016 30.56 15.75 -31.03
N PHE A 1017 30.78 14.96 -29.98
CA PHE A 1017 31.31 15.46 -28.71
C PHE A 1017 32.67 14.89 -28.36
N GLN A 1018 32.90 13.59 -28.56
CA GLN A 1018 34.12 12.94 -28.08
C GLN A 1018 35.38 13.40 -28.83
N ASP A 1019 35.24 13.87 -30.08
CA ASP A 1019 36.37 14.34 -30.90
C ASP A 1019 36.62 15.86 -30.74
N LEU A 1020 35.77 16.57 -30.00
CA LEU A 1020 35.95 18.00 -29.75
C LEU A 1020 37.26 18.24 -28.97
N TYR A 1021 38.00 19.26 -29.38
CA TYR A 1021 39.20 19.72 -28.70
C TYR A 1021 38.83 20.59 -27.51
N THR A 1022 39.45 20.36 -26.35
CA THR A 1022 39.25 21.23 -25.19
C THR A 1022 40.12 22.48 -25.26
N HIS A 1023 39.54 23.65 -24.94
CA HIS A 1023 40.25 24.92 -24.95
C HIS A 1023 41.00 25.19 -23.65
N TYR A 1024 42.10 25.95 -23.76
CA TYR A 1024 42.89 26.46 -22.64
C TYR A 1024 42.10 27.53 -21.88
N ASN A 1025 42.03 27.44 -20.54
CA ASN A 1025 41.52 28.53 -19.71
C ASN A 1025 42.60 28.97 -18.72
N HIS A 1026 42.99 30.24 -18.76
CA HIS A 1026 44.15 30.80 -18.05
C HIS A 1026 44.03 30.81 -16.51
N ALA A 1027 42.87 30.43 -15.95
CA ALA A 1027 42.64 30.41 -14.50
C ALA A 1027 43.08 29.12 -13.80
N ASP A 1028 43.25 28.00 -14.53
CA ASP A 1028 43.64 26.71 -13.96
C ASP A 1028 45.03 26.32 -14.48
N SER A 1029 46.07 26.73 -13.75
CA SER A 1029 47.50 26.52 -14.04
C SER A 1029 47.97 25.04 -14.03
N PHE A 1030 47.05 24.07 -14.12
CA PHE A 1030 47.33 22.63 -14.07
C PHE A 1030 46.76 21.80 -15.24
N SER A 1031 46.11 22.40 -16.24
CA SER A 1031 45.60 21.61 -17.40
C SER A 1031 46.72 21.28 -18.40
N ILE A 1032 47.48 20.22 -18.15
CA ILE A 1032 48.37 19.51 -19.10
C ILE A 1032 47.62 18.92 -20.33
N PHE A 1033 46.36 19.31 -20.55
CA PHE A 1033 45.45 18.69 -21.50
C PHE A 1033 44.71 19.66 -22.42
N ALA A 1034 45.03 20.95 -22.38
CA ALA A 1034 44.52 21.88 -23.39
C ALA A 1034 44.93 21.45 -24.80
N GLY A 1035 43.99 21.43 -25.75
CA GLY A 1035 44.22 20.96 -27.11
C GLY A 1035 44.18 19.43 -27.29
N LYS A 1036 43.68 18.66 -26.31
CA LYS A 1036 43.39 17.22 -26.49
C LYS A 1036 41.89 16.99 -26.73
N ARG A 1037 41.55 15.87 -27.39
CA ARG A 1037 40.16 15.45 -27.63
C ARG A 1037 39.43 15.16 -26.33
N LEU A 1038 38.12 15.42 -26.28
CA LEU A 1038 37.30 15.31 -25.07
C LEU A 1038 37.35 13.90 -24.45
N TYR A 1039 37.36 12.83 -25.25
CA TYR A 1039 37.45 11.47 -24.69
C TYR A 1039 38.74 11.22 -23.89
N LEU A 1040 39.85 11.89 -24.23
CA LEU A 1040 41.10 11.81 -23.46
C LEU A 1040 40.98 12.51 -22.11
N GLN A 1041 40.17 13.58 -22.01
CA GLN A 1041 39.83 14.20 -20.73
C GLN A 1041 39.00 13.26 -19.87
N VAL A 1042 38.02 12.59 -20.48
CA VAL A 1042 37.20 11.60 -19.79
C VAL A 1042 38.07 10.45 -19.29
N ALA A 1043 39.01 9.95 -20.10
CA ALA A 1043 39.99 8.94 -19.67
C ALA A 1043 40.81 9.40 -18.45
N GLN A 1044 41.30 10.65 -18.45
CA GLN A 1044 41.98 11.22 -17.28
C GLN A 1044 41.04 11.31 -16.06
N LYS A 1045 39.79 11.75 -16.24
CA LYS A 1045 38.81 11.78 -15.14
C LYS A 1045 38.50 10.41 -14.58
N ILE A 1046 38.47 9.36 -15.39
CA ILE A 1046 38.32 7.98 -14.93
C ILE A 1046 39.48 7.60 -14.00
N VAL A 1047 40.72 7.93 -14.38
CA VAL A 1047 41.91 7.70 -13.53
C VAL A 1047 41.83 8.51 -12.23
N ASP A 1048 41.46 9.80 -12.32
CA ASP A 1048 41.31 10.69 -11.16
C ASP A 1048 40.24 10.14 -10.20
N TRP A 1049 39.08 9.76 -10.73
CA TRP A 1049 37.96 9.27 -9.95
C TRP A 1049 38.24 7.90 -9.33
N LYS A 1050 38.89 6.98 -10.06
CA LYS A 1050 39.37 5.72 -9.46
C LYS A 1050 40.33 6.04 -8.32
N THR A 1051 41.32 6.90 -8.55
CA THR A 1051 42.33 7.23 -7.53
C THR A 1051 41.72 7.87 -6.29
N LYS A 1052 40.70 8.71 -6.46
CA LYS A 1052 40.11 9.48 -5.37
C LYS A 1052 38.99 8.75 -4.62
N PHE A 1053 38.13 8.02 -5.32
CA PHE A 1053 36.87 7.50 -4.75
C PHE A 1053 36.78 5.98 -4.73
N ALA A 1054 37.61 5.28 -5.50
CA ALA A 1054 37.58 3.83 -5.55
C ALA A 1054 38.97 3.25 -5.86
N PRO A 1055 39.99 3.49 -5.00
CA PRO A 1055 41.38 3.15 -5.32
C PRO A 1055 41.56 1.65 -5.62
N GLN A 1056 40.82 0.81 -4.89
CA GLN A 1056 40.75 -0.64 -5.06
C GLN A 1056 39.45 -1.11 -5.74
N GLY A 1057 38.58 -0.17 -6.12
CA GLY A 1057 37.26 -0.47 -6.65
C GLY A 1057 37.22 -0.71 -8.16
N GLY A 1058 36.10 -1.26 -8.63
CA GLY A 1058 35.88 -1.68 -10.02
C GLY A 1058 35.53 -0.55 -11.00
N VAL A 1059 36.32 0.53 -11.04
CA VAL A 1059 36.10 1.64 -11.99
C VAL A 1059 36.74 1.33 -13.33
N GLY A 1060 35.91 1.16 -14.36
CA GLY A 1060 36.30 0.82 -15.72
C GLY A 1060 35.91 1.86 -16.77
N ALA A 1061 36.31 1.61 -18.02
CA ALA A 1061 36.02 2.46 -19.17
C ALA A 1061 35.33 1.67 -20.30
N VAL A 1062 34.39 2.30 -20.98
CA VAL A 1062 33.83 1.76 -22.24
C VAL A 1062 34.62 2.31 -23.42
N VAL A 1063 35.24 1.40 -24.18
CA VAL A 1063 36.13 1.72 -25.32
C VAL A 1063 35.74 0.86 -26.52
N GLY A 1064 35.27 1.48 -27.60
CA GLY A 1064 34.78 0.77 -28.78
C GLY A 1064 35.88 0.11 -29.62
N ALA A 1065 35.64 -1.10 -30.09
CA ALA A 1065 36.55 -1.88 -30.94
C ALA A 1065 36.66 -1.36 -32.38
N THR A 1066 35.74 -0.53 -32.85
CA THR A 1066 35.70 0.00 -34.24
C THR A 1066 36.76 1.07 -34.51
N TYR A 1067 37.54 1.43 -33.50
CA TYR A 1067 38.61 2.42 -33.55
C TYR A 1067 39.91 1.82 -32.97
N PRO A 1068 40.61 0.92 -33.70
CA PRO A 1068 41.75 0.18 -33.16
C PRO A 1068 42.88 1.08 -32.63
N GLN A 1069 43.20 2.17 -33.34
CA GLN A 1069 44.24 3.11 -32.93
C GLN A 1069 43.87 3.85 -31.64
N GLU A 1070 42.63 4.32 -31.50
CA GLU A 1070 42.17 4.95 -30.27
C GLU A 1070 42.06 3.96 -29.11
N CYS A 1071 41.67 2.71 -29.38
CA CYS A 1071 41.67 1.64 -28.39
C CYS A 1071 43.10 1.35 -27.88
N GLU A 1072 44.08 1.30 -28.79
CA GLU A 1072 45.49 1.16 -28.45
C GLU A 1072 45.98 2.33 -27.60
N HIS A 1073 45.76 3.57 -28.05
CA HIS A 1073 46.16 4.76 -27.31
C HIS A 1073 45.53 4.84 -25.91
N LEU A 1074 44.26 4.46 -25.76
CA LEU A 1074 43.59 4.45 -24.46
C LEU A 1074 44.10 3.31 -23.57
N SER A 1075 44.39 2.14 -24.12
CA SER A 1075 45.00 1.04 -23.38
C SER A 1075 46.39 1.45 -22.85
N GLU A 1076 47.24 2.02 -23.69
CA GLU A 1076 48.54 2.56 -23.26
C GLU A 1076 48.40 3.63 -22.17
N PHE A 1077 47.45 4.56 -22.34
CA PHE A 1077 47.20 5.62 -21.38
C PHE A 1077 46.81 5.07 -20.00
N PHE A 1078 45.91 4.09 -19.94
CA PHE A 1078 45.51 3.48 -18.66
C PHE A 1078 46.64 2.67 -18.03
N VAL A 1079 47.45 1.95 -18.81
CA VAL A 1079 48.63 1.24 -18.30
C VAL A 1079 49.66 2.22 -17.72
N GLN A 1080 49.94 3.32 -18.41
CA GLN A 1080 50.86 4.37 -17.94
C GLN A 1080 50.39 5.03 -16.63
N SER A 1081 49.08 5.08 -16.38
CA SER A 1081 48.52 5.58 -15.12
C SER A 1081 48.82 4.69 -13.90
N LYS A 1082 49.32 3.47 -14.13
CA LYS A 1082 49.56 2.43 -13.10
C LYS A 1082 48.30 2.06 -12.31
N LYS A 1083 47.13 2.17 -12.93
CA LYS A 1083 45.84 1.77 -12.36
C LYS A 1083 45.22 0.66 -13.19
N GLU A 1084 44.69 -0.36 -12.54
CA GLU A 1084 43.89 -1.40 -13.22
C GLU A 1084 42.51 -0.82 -13.59
N ILE A 1085 42.35 -0.45 -14.86
CA ILE A 1085 41.10 0.03 -15.45
C ILE A 1085 40.55 -1.06 -16.38
N PRO A 1086 39.50 -1.80 -15.95
CA PRO A 1086 38.88 -2.80 -16.80
C PRO A 1086 38.19 -2.11 -17.98
N LEU A 1087 38.29 -2.70 -19.16
CA LEU A 1087 37.72 -2.16 -20.39
C LEU A 1087 36.51 -3.01 -20.80
N LEU A 1088 35.37 -2.35 -21.00
CA LEU A 1088 34.23 -2.93 -21.67
C LEU A 1088 34.30 -2.53 -23.14
N ILE A 1089 34.44 -3.53 -24.02
CA ILE A 1089 34.80 -3.32 -25.41
C ILE A 1089 33.63 -3.73 -26.33
N PRO A 1090 32.69 -2.81 -26.64
CA PRO A 1090 31.63 -3.06 -27.61
C PRO A 1090 32.14 -2.91 -29.05
N GLY A 1091 31.33 -3.33 -30.02
CA GLY A 1091 31.61 -3.12 -31.45
C GLY A 1091 32.24 -4.32 -32.18
N ILE A 1092 32.27 -5.48 -31.53
CA ILE A 1092 32.62 -6.75 -32.18
C ILE A 1092 31.43 -7.32 -32.96
N GLY A 1093 31.70 -7.90 -34.14
CA GLY A 1093 30.70 -8.57 -34.96
C GLY A 1093 30.06 -7.63 -35.98
N THR A 1094 28.77 -7.33 -35.85
CA THR A 1094 27.98 -6.55 -36.84
C THR A 1094 28.50 -5.13 -37.08
N GLN A 1095 29.25 -4.56 -36.13
CA GLN A 1095 29.86 -3.23 -36.24
C GLN A 1095 31.29 -3.26 -36.84
N GLY A 1096 31.82 -4.45 -37.17
CA GLY A 1096 33.07 -4.61 -37.91
C GLY A 1096 34.36 -4.71 -37.09
N GLY A 1097 34.32 -4.64 -35.76
CA GLY A 1097 35.51 -4.85 -34.93
C GLY A 1097 35.92 -6.32 -34.82
N SER A 1098 37.23 -6.59 -34.77
CA SER A 1098 37.83 -7.93 -34.66
C SER A 1098 38.25 -8.25 -33.22
N PRO A 1099 37.80 -9.37 -32.61
CA PRO A 1099 38.25 -9.79 -31.28
C PRO A 1099 39.76 -10.02 -31.21
N ALA A 1100 40.35 -10.59 -32.27
CA ALA A 1100 41.77 -10.90 -32.33
C ALA A 1100 42.62 -9.62 -32.32
N GLU A 1101 42.22 -8.60 -33.07
CA GLU A 1101 42.92 -7.29 -33.08
C GLU A 1101 42.86 -6.62 -31.71
N VAL A 1102 41.72 -6.71 -31.01
CA VAL A 1102 41.60 -6.18 -29.64
C VAL A 1102 42.56 -6.89 -28.68
N ILE A 1103 42.67 -8.22 -28.77
CA ILE A 1103 43.61 -8.98 -27.93
C ILE A 1103 45.06 -8.64 -28.26
N GLU A 1104 45.40 -8.48 -29.54
CA GLU A 1104 46.73 -8.05 -29.98
C GLU A 1104 47.08 -6.67 -29.39
N ILE A 1105 46.14 -5.72 -29.42
CA ILE A 1105 46.30 -4.40 -28.81
C ILE A 1105 46.53 -4.50 -27.29
N LEU A 1106 45.72 -5.27 -26.57
CA LEU A 1106 45.89 -5.43 -25.12
C LEU A 1106 47.26 -6.04 -24.77
N LYS A 1107 47.71 -7.05 -25.54
CA LYS A 1107 49.05 -7.65 -25.37
C LYS A 1107 50.17 -6.67 -25.69
N LYS A 1108 50.07 -5.95 -26.82
CA LYS A 1108 51.04 -4.94 -27.27
C LYS A 1108 51.24 -3.83 -26.25
N THR A 1109 50.15 -3.41 -25.61
CA THR A 1109 50.16 -2.35 -24.59
C THR A 1109 50.46 -2.86 -23.18
N HIS A 1110 50.73 -4.17 -23.02
CA HIS A 1110 50.98 -4.83 -21.73
C HIS A 1110 49.83 -4.69 -20.72
N ASN A 1111 48.59 -4.59 -21.20
CA ASN A 1111 47.40 -4.55 -20.36
C ASN A 1111 46.87 -5.98 -20.14
N ASP A 1112 46.54 -6.35 -18.89
CA ASP A 1112 46.14 -7.73 -18.54
C ASP A 1112 44.80 -8.09 -19.20
N PRO A 1113 44.77 -9.00 -20.19
CA PRO A 1113 43.52 -9.39 -20.87
C PRO A 1113 42.43 -9.86 -19.90
N LYS A 1114 42.79 -10.43 -18.74
CA LYS A 1114 41.85 -11.06 -17.80
C LYS A 1114 40.83 -10.09 -17.19
N ILE A 1115 41.19 -8.81 -17.08
CA ILE A 1115 40.32 -7.78 -16.49
C ILE A 1115 39.41 -7.10 -17.52
N HIS A 1116 39.58 -7.36 -18.81
CA HIS A 1116 38.78 -6.73 -19.87
C HIS A 1116 37.61 -7.62 -20.29
N ARG A 1117 36.61 -7.03 -20.96
CA ARG A 1117 35.41 -7.73 -21.43
C ARG A 1117 35.09 -7.33 -22.86
N ILE A 1118 35.11 -8.32 -23.76
CA ILE A 1118 34.73 -8.15 -25.16
C ILE A 1118 33.23 -8.39 -25.28
N ASN A 1119 32.47 -7.35 -25.62
CA ASN A 1119 31.02 -7.44 -25.69
C ASN A 1119 30.53 -7.87 -27.09
N ALA A 1120 29.77 -8.97 -27.14
CA ALA A 1120 29.07 -9.47 -28.31
C ALA A 1120 27.59 -9.68 -27.98
N SER A 1121 26.69 -9.12 -28.80
CA SER A 1121 25.23 -9.14 -28.53
C SER A 1121 24.49 -9.94 -29.60
N SER A 1122 24.08 -9.29 -30.70
CA SER A 1122 23.28 -9.90 -31.77
C SER A 1122 23.96 -11.12 -32.41
N SER A 1123 25.30 -11.14 -32.46
CA SER A 1123 26.09 -12.26 -32.99
C SER A 1123 26.01 -13.53 -32.13
N ILE A 1124 25.57 -13.42 -30.86
CA ILE A 1124 25.29 -14.54 -29.97
C ILE A 1124 23.78 -14.78 -29.91
N ASN A 1125 22.99 -13.76 -29.52
CA ASN A 1125 21.54 -13.89 -29.30
C ASN A 1125 20.80 -14.39 -30.54
N TYR A 1126 21.18 -13.92 -31.72
CA TYR A 1126 20.51 -14.25 -32.99
C TYR A 1126 21.41 -15.08 -33.92
N ALA A 1127 22.41 -15.78 -33.36
CA ALA A 1127 23.36 -16.61 -34.10
C ALA A 1127 22.68 -17.65 -35.01
N TYR A 1128 21.51 -18.14 -34.61
CA TYR A 1128 20.71 -19.11 -35.36
C TYR A 1128 20.33 -18.63 -36.76
N ARG A 1129 20.19 -17.31 -36.94
CA ARG A 1129 19.93 -16.69 -38.25
C ARG A 1129 21.17 -16.72 -39.15
N HIS A 1130 22.36 -16.65 -38.57
CA HIS A 1130 23.62 -16.75 -39.31
C HIS A 1130 23.99 -18.21 -39.62
N TYR A 1131 23.76 -19.12 -38.67
CA TYR A 1131 23.98 -20.56 -38.87
C TYR A 1131 22.82 -21.27 -39.60
N LEU A 1132 21.73 -20.55 -39.91
CA LEU A 1132 20.55 -21.07 -40.61
C LEU A 1132 19.96 -22.33 -39.94
N THR A 1133 19.76 -22.27 -38.62
CA THR A 1133 19.22 -23.38 -37.80
C THR A 1133 18.01 -22.92 -36.99
N THR A 1134 17.11 -23.85 -36.65
CA THR A 1134 15.97 -23.62 -35.75
C THR A 1134 16.36 -23.75 -34.27
N ASP A 1135 17.47 -24.42 -33.96
CA ASP A 1135 18.00 -24.52 -32.61
C ASP A 1135 18.73 -23.21 -32.23
N TYR A 1136 17.97 -22.26 -31.68
CA TYR A 1136 18.54 -20.96 -31.32
C TYR A 1136 19.44 -21.00 -30.10
N ALA A 1137 19.17 -21.90 -29.15
CA ALA A 1137 19.94 -21.99 -27.92
C ALA A 1137 21.31 -22.63 -28.19
N GLY A 1138 21.36 -23.74 -28.92
CA GLY A 1138 22.62 -24.36 -29.34
C GLY A 1138 23.42 -23.47 -30.29
N ALA A 1139 22.75 -22.72 -31.17
CA ALA A 1139 23.41 -21.71 -32.02
C ALA A 1139 24.13 -20.63 -31.20
N ALA A 1140 23.54 -20.17 -30.09
CA ALA A 1140 24.18 -19.20 -29.20
C ALA A 1140 25.44 -19.78 -28.53
N VAL A 1141 25.38 -21.03 -28.07
CA VAL A 1141 26.56 -21.75 -27.50
C VAL A 1141 27.66 -21.90 -28.54
N LYS A 1142 27.30 -22.27 -29.78
CA LYS A 1142 28.25 -22.38 -30.88
C LYS A 1142 28.93 -21.03 -31.19
N ALA A 1143 28.16 -19.94 -31.25
CA ALA A 1143 28.70 -18.60 -31.48
C ALA A 1143 29.67 -18.17 -30.35
N LEU A 1144 29.35 -18.51 -29.10
CA LEU A 1144 30.23 -18.26 -27.96
C LEU A 1144 31.57 -19.01 -28.11
N LYS A 1145 31.55 -20.28 -28.52
CA LYS A 1145 32.75 -21.08 -28.79
C LYS A 1145 33.58 -20.52 -29.94
N ASP A 1146 32.93 -20.11 -31.03
CA ASP A 1146 33.62 -19.56 -32.20
C ASP A 1146 34.28 -18.21 -31.89
N LEU A 1147 33.62 -17.34 -31.11
CA LEU A 1147 34.23 -16.12 -30.59
C LEU A 1147 35.42 -16.42 -29.65
N ASN A 1148 35.30 -17.43 -28.79
CA ASN A 1148 36.42 -17.79 -27.90
C ASN A 1148 37.63 -18.28 -28.68
N LYS A 1149 37.43 -19.07 -29.75
CA LYS A 1149 38.54 -19.49 -30.64
C LYS A 1149 39.27 -18.28 -31.23
N GLN A 1150 38.55 -17.24 -31.66
CA GLN A 1150 39.17 -16.02 -32.20
C GLN A 1150 39.98 -15.28 -31.12
N ILE A 1151 39.47 -15.22 -29.89
CA ILE A 1151 40.15 -14.60 -28.74
C ILE A 1151 41.41 -15.39 -28.34
N VAL A 1152 41.40 -16.72 -28.44
CA VAL A 1152 42.55 -17.58 -28.13
C VAL A 1152 43.61 -17.56 -29.23
N LEU A 1153 43.21 -17.41 -30.49
CA LEU A 1153 44.11 -17.34 -31.65
C LEU A 1153 44.85 -16.00 -31.78
N GLY A 1154 44.22 -14.90 -31.35
CA GLY A 1154 44.86 -13.57 -31.23
C GLY A 1154 45.70 -13.47 -29.98
#